data_AF-A0A3C0IEH1-F1
#
_entry.id   AF-A0A3C0IEH1-F1
#
_cell.length_a   1.000
_cell.length_b   1.000
_cell.length_c   1.000
_cell.angle_alpha   90.00
_cell.angle_beta   90.00
_cell.angle_gamma   90.00
#
_symmetry.space_group_name_H-M   'P 1'
#
loop_
_entity.id
_entity.type
_entity.pdbx_description
1 polymer ?
#
loop_
_entity_poly.entity_id
_entity_poly.type
_entity_poly.pdbx_seq_one_letter_code
_entity_poly.pdbx_strand_id
1 'polypeptide(L)'
;MKVLSPHNTLGIFLSANVVSWLLLLVINLISYFALSQKTVFSIDLHLKGLLLNFFFVLVFFYFSVRVEKLKEVDFISMLTSIFITGLISNTASLVLQFVSTTLAVPPQTPQTIYWLNVIYHTNIALVTIFLTQTFFYWKRLILHQKSARLLRLWTLFEYLLLISLVFNFFEFGLDDQIFIFTMLILLLLGLVLSGNLKWVAYLNAKEKWQGILLLIFIAGFNFYFFRTILSHAATPILTTDLTHSIYILVMGAFVMFYTIFSILVIIFNLPTTAVFESKMEEILSFQRLAKSLQSGGQVAEVCEALIDTAVMSIEADAAWLDYYDLDETTQHTIYRFIESDEVYKIRLAMHKIRLRNILDQTFQRPSENIQIKIQEAVAKMGYETMQIVPLAGHETALGRLVLLKKMKDGLDDEKRELINTFVLQASISIENFRLLARTIEAARYKEEIKIAQTIQKSLLPVSLDVNEHIDMRAFSQSAYEVGGDYYDVFRIDAHRFILIVGDVSGKGTSAAFNMAQMKGIFHGLVQLDYDATTFLQRANQALAFCFDKSSFITATVVYVDTEKKELQISRAGHCPTLYYNAEERAMQYIQGKGLGLGILRHDDYTKHIENRIIHYNKGDVLALFTDGVIEAQNERREEYGYERLQQLIEQNLHKPLVLIIEEMMHDLQRFCQHTSLSDDHTVVLLKLKN
;
A
#
# COMPACT_ATOMS: atom_id res chain seq x y z
N MET A 1 52.43 -21.37 -10.28
CA MET A 1 52.01 -21.91 -11.60
C MET A 1 50.86 -21.04 -12.10
N LYS A 2 51.12 -20.13 -13.06
CA LYS A 2 50.12 -19.17 -13.56
C LYS A 2 48.94 -19.94 -14.17
N VAL A 3 47.76 -19.81 -13.55
CA VAL A 3 46.50 -20.40 -14.03
C VAL A 3 46.20 -19.79 -15.40
N LEU A 4 46.24 -20.62 -16.44
CA LEU A 4 45.86 -20.25 -17.81
C LEU A 4 44.48 -19.59 -17.81
N SER A 5 44.32 -18.50 -18.58
CA SER A 5 43.03 -17.85 -18.73
C SER A 5 41.98 -18.87 -19.20
N PRO A 6 40.74 -18.81 -18.69
CA PRO A 6 39.72 -19.81 -19.00
C PRO A 6 39.33 -19.86 -20.49
N HIS A 7 39.65 -18.83 -21.27
CA HIS A 7 39.47 -18.86 -22.73
C HIS A 7 40.49 -19.76 -23.43
N ASN A 8 41.73 -19.77 -22.92
CA ASN A 8 42.81 -20.61 -23.44
C ASN A 8 42.58 -22.09 -23.11
N THR A 9 41.99 -22.42 -21.95
CA THR A 9 41.75 -23.82 -21.57
C THR A 9 40.74 -24.53 -22.47
N LEU A 10 39.67 -23.86 -22.90
CA LEU A 10 38.68 -24.44 -23.81
C LEU A 10 39.25 -24.70 -25.21
N GLY A 11 40.09 -23.78 -25.72
CA GLY A 11 40.79 -23.94 -27.00
C GLY A 11 41.83 -25.07 -26.98
N ILE A 12 42.53 -25.24 -25.84
CA ILE A 12 43.47 -26.35 -25.63
C ILE A 12 42.73 -27.70 -25.61
N PHE A 13 41.62 -27.82 -24.89
CA PHE A 13 40.84 -29.07 -24.91
C PHE A 13 40.22 -29.36 -26.28
N LEU A 14 39.76 -28.34 -27.01
CA LEU A 14 39.21 -28.53 -28.37
C LEU A 14 40.29 -29.04 -29.33
N SER A 15 41.46 -28.40 -29.36
CA SER A 15 42.58 -28.83 -30.20
C SER A 15 43.09 -30.22 -29.80
N ALA A 16 43.21 -30.51 -28.51
CA ALA A 16 43.57 -31.83 -28.01
C ALA A 16 42.53 -32.90 -28.40
N ASN A 17 41.22 -32.59 -28.37
CA ASN A 17 40.16 -33.50 -28.81
C ASN A 17 40.26 -33.82 -30.30
N VAL A 18 40.48 -32.81 -31.14
CA VAL A 18 40.64 -33.00 -32.60
C VAL A 18 41.89 -33.84 -32.89
N VAL A 19 43.01 -33.55 -32.23
CA VAL A 19 44.26 -34.31 -32.37
C VAL A 19 44.09 -35.76 -31.88
N SER A 20 43.45 -35.97 -30.74
CA SER A 20 43.17 -37.31 -30.20
C SER A 20 42.28 -38.13 -31.13
N TRP A 21 41.24 -37.52 -31.70
CA TRP A 21 40.36 -38.19 -32.64
C TRP A 21 41.08 -38.53 -33.95
N LEU A 22 41.89 -37.60 -34.49
CA LEU A 22 42.72 -37.85 -35.67
C LEU A 22 43.74 -38.95 -35.43
N LEU A 23 44.39 -38.99 -34.26
CA LEU A 23 45.32 -40.06 -33.89
C LEU A 23 44.62 -41.42 -33.77
N LEU A 24 43.45 -41.47 -33.16
CA LEU A 24 42.63 -42.67 -33.08
C LEU A 24 42.22 -43.17 -34.47
N LEU A 25 41.82 -42.25 -35.36
CA LEU A 25 41.47 -42.57 -36.73
C LEU A 25 42.69 -43.12 -37.49
N VAL A 26 43.83 -42.43 -37.47
CA VAL A 26 45.06 -42.85 -38.16
C VAL A 26 45.57 -44.20 -37.66
N ILE A 27 45.59 -44.45 -36.35
CA ILE A 27 46.10 -45.71 -35.79
C ILE A 27 45.17 -46.88 -36.11
N ASN A 28 43.85 -46.67 -36.11
CA ASN A 28 42.92 -47.70 -36.56
C ASN A 28 43.05 -47.98 -38.07
N LEU A 29 43.27 -46.96 -38.89
CA LEU A 29 43.55 -47.13 -40.32
C LEU A 29 44.83 -47.93 -40.57
N ILE A 30 45.91 -47.66 -39.83
CA ILE A 30 47.17 -48.42 -39.93
C ILE A 30 46.95 -49.88 -39.47
N SER A 31 46.18 -50.10 -38.41
CA SER A 31 45.90 -51.46 -37.91
C SER A 31 45.17 -52.33 -38.93
N TYR A 32 44.25 -51.74 -39.70
CA TYR A 32 43.55 -52.43 -40.77
C TYR A 32 44.46 -52.69 -41.98
N PHE A 33 45.30 -51.72 -42.36
CA PHE A 33 46.27 -51.88 -43.44
C PHE A 33 47.27 -53.02 -43.16
N ALA A 34 47.75 -53.14 -41.92
CA ALA A 34 48.65 -54.21 -41.47
C ALA A 34 47.99 -55.60 -41.52
N LEU A 35 46.70 -55.70 -41.16
CA LEU A 35 45.90 -56.93 -41.28
C LEU A 35 45.71 -57.38 -42.74
N SER A 36 45.58 -56.44 -43.69
CA SER A 36 45.38 -56.76 -45.11
C SER A 36 46.63 -57.30 -45.83
N GLN A 37 47.84 -57.04 -45.31
CA GLN A 37 49.12 -57.41 -45.94
C GLN A 37 49.88 -58.56 -45.25
N LYS A 38 49.33 -59.24 -44.22
CA LYS A 38 50.04 -60.28 -43.44
C LYS A 38 51.44 -59.82 -42.97
N THR A 39 51.56 -58.60 -42.45
CA THR A 39 52.82 -58.12 -41.84
C THR A 39 52.77 -58.26 -40.31
N VAL A 40 53.92 -58.53 -39.69
CA VAL A 40 54.11 -58.92 -38.27
C VAL A 40 53.83 -57.78 -37.27
N PHE A 41 53.44 -56.60 -37.72
CA PHE A 41 53.08 -55.48 -36.84
C PHE A 41 51.61 -55.55 -36.44
N SER A 42 51.28 -56.44 -35.49
CA SER A 42 50.01 -56.38 -34.76
C SER A 42 50.05 -55.17 -33.83
N ILE A 43 49.39 -54.07 -34.21
CA ILE A 43 49.16 -52.96 -33.28
C ILE A 43 48.35 -53.52 -32.11
N ASP A 44 48.92 -53.43 -30.92
CA ASP A 44 48.40 -53.97 -29.67
C ASP A 44 46.97 -53.46 -29.39
N LEU A 45 46.06 -54.38 -29.05
CA LEU A 45 44.69 -54.10 -28.62
C LEU A 45 44.67 -53.02 -27.53
N HIS A 46 45.68 -53.01 -26.66
CA HIS A 46 45.83 -52.05 -25.59
C HIS A 46 46.05 -50.61 -26.08
N LEU A 47 46.70 -50.40 -27.23
CA LEU A 47 46.92 -49.04 -27.78
C LEU A 47 45.61 -48.42 -28.31
N LYS A 48 44.73 -49.23 -28.89
CA LYS A 48 43.40 -48.78 -29.37
C LYS A 48 42.51 -48.37 -28.20
N GLY A 49 42.44 -49.21 -27.17
CA GLY A 49 41.68 -48.90 -25.95
C GLY A 49 42.19 -47.65 -25.24
N LEU A 50 43.52 -47.45 -25.19
CA LEU A 50 44.14 -46.26 -24.60
C LEU A 50 43.72 -44.97 -25.33
N LEU A 51 43.78 -44.96 -26.66
CA LEU A 51 43.41 -43.78 -27.46
C LEU A 51 41.91 -43.47 -27.39
N LEU A 52 41.08 -44.52 -27.36
CA LEU A 52 39.63 -44.36 -27.20
C LEU A 52 39.28 -43.75 -25.85
N ASN A 53 39.91 -44.26 -24.78
CA ASN A 53 39.80 -43.70 -23.43
C ASN A 53 40.29 -42.26 -23.37
N PHE A 54 41.43 -41.96 -24.01
CA PHE A 54 41.97 -40.59 -24.06
C PHE A 54 41.00 -39.63 -24.76
N PHE A 55 40.39 -40.05 -25.88
CA PHE A 55 39.36 -39.28 -26.56
C PHE A 55 38.14 -39.04 -25.65
N PHE A 56 37.60 -40.09 -25.00
CA PHE A 56 36.45 -39.94 -24.09
C PHE A 56 36.74 -38.99 -22.93
N VAL A 57 37.92 -39.10 -22.31
CA VAL A 57 38.34 -38.23 -21.21
C VAL A 57 38.48 -36.77 -21.65
N LEU A 58 39.05 -36.52 -22.84
CA LEU A 58 39.18 -35.16 -23.36
C LEU A 58 37.83 -34.52 -23.70
N VAL A 59 36.89 -35.29 -24.27
CA VAL A 59 35.53 -34.80 -24.55
C VAL A 59 34.81 -34.52 -23.23
N PHE A 60 34.99 -35.40 -22.23
CA PHE A 60 34.46 -35.24 -20.88
C PHE A 60 34.91 -33.93 -20.23
N PHE A 61 36.23 -33.69 -20.15
CA PHE A 61 36.74 -32.45 -19.55
C PHE A 61 36.37 -31.19 -20.33
N TYR A 62 36.33 -31.28 -21.67
CA TYR A 62 35.88 -30.16 -22.51
C TYR A 62 34.46 -29.71 -22.12
N PHE A 63 33.50 -30.64 -22.04
CA PHE A 63 32.12 -30.30 -21.69
C PHE A 63 31.94 -29.97 -20.21
N SER A 64 32.71 -30.58 -19.31
CA SER A 64 32.74 -30.20 -17.89
C SER A 64 33.01 -28.70 -17.74
N VAL A 65 34.08 -28.20 -18.39
CA VAL A 65 34.47 -26.78 -18.31
C VAL A 65 33.51 -25.89 -19.10
N ARG A 66 33.02 -26.34 -20.26
CA ARG A 66 32.12 -25.53 -21.11
C ARG A 66 30.78 -25.27 -20.43
N VAL A 67 30.16 -26.29 -19.86
CA VAL A 67 28.82 -26.19 -19.26
C VAL A 67 28.86 -25.48 -17.91
N GLU A 68 29.93 -25.63 -17.13
CA GLU A 68 30.11 -24.97 -15.83
C GLU A 68 30.24 -23.43 -15.95
N LYS A 69 30.66 -22.91 -17.12
CA LYS A 69 30.80 -21.47 -17.37
C LYS A 69 29.50 -20.70 -17.64
N LEU A 70 28.40 -21.41 -17.87
CA LEU A 70 27.12 -20.76 -18.12
C LEU A 70 26.63 -20.09 -16.82
N LYS A 71 26.38 -18.77 -16.85
CA LYS A 71 26.07 -17.98 -15.66
C LYS A 71 24.65 -18.19 -15.13
N GLU A 72 23.67 -18.26 -16.02
CA GLU A 72 22.26 -18.39 -15.65
C GLU A 72 21.73 -19.80 -15.97
N VAL A 73 20.79 -20.25 -15.15
CA VAL A 73 20.12 -21.53 -15.31
C VAL A 73 18.79 -21.29 -16.01
N ASP A 74 18.83 -21.06 -17.32
CA ASP A 74 17.65 -21.12 -18.17
C ASP A 74 17.45 -22.57 -18.65
N PHE A 75 16.41 -23.22 -18.11
CA PHE A 75 16.12 -24.63 -18.35
C PHE A 75 15.81 -24.93 -19.82
N ILE A 76 15.01 -24.08 -20.49
CA ILE A 76 14.59 -24.29 -21.87
C ILE A 76 15.74 -24.02 -22.84
N SER A 77 16.55 -23.00 -22.58
CA SER A 77 17.75 -22.73 -23.37
C SER A 77 18.76 -23.89 -23.32
N MET A 78 18.89 -24.55 -22.16
CA MET A 78 19.70 -25.77 -22.03
C MET A 78 19.14 -26.94 -22.85
N LEU A 79 17.84 -27.21 -22.75
CA LEU A 79 17.17 -28.25 -23.56
C LEU A 79 17.33 -27.97 -25.06
N THR A 80 17.19 -26.71 -25.46
CA THR A 80 17.35 -26.27 -26.85
C THR A 80 18.79 -26.49 -27.32
N SER A 81 19.78 -26.21 -26.49
CA SER A 81 21.20 -26.46 -26.80
C SER A 81 21.51 -27.95 -27.01
N ILE A 82 20.91 -28.82 -26.19
CA ILE A 82 20.99 -30.28 -26.37
C ILE A 82 20.30 -30.67 -27.67
N PHE A 83 19.08 -30.17 -27.92
CA PHE A 83 18.33 -30.44 -29.14
C PHE A 83 19.10 -30.06 -30.41
N ILE A 84 19.69 -28.86 -30.46
CA ILE A 84 20.49 -28.40 -31.61
C ILE A 84 21.68 -29.34 -31.84
N THR A 85 22.38 -29.73 -30.77
CA THR A 85 23.52 -30.65 -30.87
C THR A 85 23.08 -32.03 -31.32
N GLY A 86 21.98 -32.53 -30.77
CA GLY A 86 21.36 -33.80 -31.16
C GLY A 86 20.95 -33.79 -32.63
N LEU A 87 20.30 -32.72 -33.09
CA LEU A 87 19.88 -32.54 -34.48
C LEU A 87 21.08 -32.56 -35.43
N ILE A 88 22.09 -31.72 -35.18
CA ILE A 88 23.30 -31.64 -36.02
C ILE A 88 24.02 -32.99 -36.06
N SER A 89 24.22 -33.62 -34.90
CA SER A 89 24.95 -34.89 -34.81
C SER A 89 24.19 -36.07 -35.41
N ASN A 90 22.86 -36.15 -35.23
CA ASN A 90 22.02 -37.18 -35.83
C ASN A 90 21.92 -37.00 -37.34
N THR A 91 21.71 -35.78 -37.83
CA THR A 91 21.69 -35.51 -39.28
C THR A 91 23.04 -35.87 -39.92
N ALA A 92 24.15 -35.48 -39.31
CA ALA A 92 25.48 -35.87 -39.78
C ALA A 92 25.66 -37.40 -39.77
N SER A 93 25.23 -38.07 -38.70
CA SER A 93 25.26 -39.53 -38.59
C SER A 93 24.39 -40.24 -39.63
N LEU A 94 23.20 -39.71 -39.94
CA LEU A 94 22.31 -40.25 -40.97
C LEU A 94 22.91 -40.10 -42.37
N VAL A 95 23.53 -38.96 -42.68
CA VAL A 95 24.26 -38.75 -43.94
C VAL A 95 25.42 -39.74 -44.05
N LEU A 96 26.18 -39.89 -42.97
CA LEU A 96 27.26 -40.87 -42.88
C LEU A 96 26.74 -42.30 -43.06
N GLN A 97 25.60 -42.64 -42.47
CA GLN A 97 24.97 -43.95 -42.63
C GLN A 97 24.52 -44.17 -44.07
N PHE A 98 23.90 -43.19 -44.72
CA PHE A 98 23.52 -43.27 -46.13
C PHE A 98 24.74 -43.54 -47.03
N VAL A 99 25.84 -42.82 -46.81
CA VAL A 99 27.11 -43.04 -47.53
C VAL A 99 27.68 -44.43 -47.21
N SER A 100 27.60 -44.90 -45.96
CA SER A 100 28.08 -46.23 -45.59
C SER A 100 27.30 -47.33 -46.30
N THR A 101 25.97 -47.20 -46.42
CA THR A 101 25.10 -48.18 -47.07
C THR A 101 25.29 -48.22 -48.58
N THR A 102 25.57 -47.08 -49.22
CA THR A 102 25.87 -47.04 -50.67
C THR A 102 27.23 -47.66 -50.98
N LEU A 103 28.21 -47.45 -50.10
CA LEU A 103 29.54 -48.06 -50.22
C LEU A 103 29.53 -49.57 -49.90
N ALA A 104 28.63 -50.05 -49.05
CA ALA A 104 28.57 -51.46 -48.64
C ALA A 104 28.03 -52.42 -49.71
N VAL A 105 27.58 -51.92 -50.88
CA VAL A 105 27.09 -52.73 -52.00
C VAL A 105 28.25 -53.53 -52.62
N PRO A 106 28.15 -54.88 -52.80
CA PRO A 106 29.24 -55.71 -53.32
C PRO A 106 29.67 -55.34 -54.76
N PRO A 107 30.96 -55.52 -55.15
CA PRO A 107 32.02 -56.22 -54.39
C PRO A 107 32.77 -55.32 -53.40
N GLN A 108 33.02 -55.84 -52.18
CA GLN A 108 33.75 -55.16 -51.13
C GLN A 108 35.27 -55.18 -51.42
N THR A 109 35.81 -54.04 -51.86
CA THR A 109 37.26 -53.88 -52.05
C THR A 109 37.93 -53.45 -50.73
N PRO A 110 39.25 -53.66 -50.56
CA PRO A 110 39.99 -53.16 -49.40
C PRO A 110 39.84 -51.63 -49.17
N GLN A 111 39.65 -50.86 -50.25
CA GLN A 111 39.37 -49.42 -50.19
C GLN A 111 37.97 -49.11 -49.68
N THR A 112 36.97 -49.92 -50.04
CA THR A 112 35.59 -49.77 -49.55
C THR A 112 35.52 -49.97 -48.02
N ILE A 113 36.23 -50.97 -47.49
CA ILE A 113 36.27 -51.27 -46.05
C ILE A 113 37.03 -50.20 -45.26
N TYR A 114 38.05 -49.58 -45.87
CA TYR A 114 38.75 -48.43 -45.30
C TYR A 114 37.78 -47.26 -45.06
N TRP A 115 37.01 -46.88 -46.08
CA TRP A 115 36.04 -45.79 -45.96
C TRP A 115 34.95 -46.09 -44.94
N LEU A 116 34.51 -47.34 -44.85
CA LEU A 116 33.53 -47.77 -43.86
C LEU A 116 34.04 -47.59 -42.41
N ASN A 117 35.30 -47.91 -42.13
CA ASN A 117 35.91 -47.70 -40.81
C ASN A 117 36.05 -46.20 -40.46
N VAL A 118 36.42 -45.35 -41.44
CA VAL A 118 36.49 -43.89 -41.25
C VAL A 118 35.12 -43.32 -40.90
N ILE A 119 34.08 -43.73 -41.63
CA ILE A 119 32.70 -43.33 -41.38
C ILE A 119 32.27 -43.75 -39.97
N TYR A 120 32.58 -44.98 -39.57
CA TYR A 120 32.24 -45.50 -38.25
C TYR A 120 32.93 -44.71 -37.13
N HIS A 121 34.24 -44.44 -37.19
CA HIS A 121 34.95 -43.66 -36.17
C HIS A 121 34.53 -42.19 -36.11
N THR A 122 34.07 -41.64 -37.23
CA THR A 122 33.42 -40.32 -37.25
C THR A 122 32.10 -40.38 -36.49
N ASN A 123 31.31 -41.44 -36.67
CA ASN A 123 30.07 -41.65 -35.94
C ASN A 123 30.29 -41.86 -34.42
N ILE A 124 31.35 -42.58 -34.01
CA ILE A 124 31.75 -42.71 -32.59
C ILE A 124 31.94 -41.32 -31.96
N ALA A 125 32.62 -40.41 -32.66
CA ALA A 125 32.84 -39.05 -32.16
C ALA A 125 31.52 -38.29 -32.01
N LEU A 126 30.61 -38.37 -32.99
CA LEU A 126 29.29 -37.73 -32.92
C LEU A 126 28.47 -38.23 -31.73
N VAL A 127 28.42 -39.55 -31.52
CA VAL A 127 27.73 -40.16 -30.36
C VAL A 127 28.34 -39.67 -29.05
N THR A 128 29.66 -39.71 -28.93
CA THR A 128 30.39 -39.33 -27.72
C THR A 128 30.15 -37.87 -27.38
N ILE A 129 30.22 -36.97 -28.37
CA ILE A 129 29.97 -35.54 -28.21
C ILE A 129 28.53 -35.30 -27.72
N PHE A 130 27.54 -35.91 -28.38
CA PHE A 130 26.13 -35.77 -28.01
C PHE A 130 25.85 -36.26 -26.58
N LEU A 131 26.28 -37.49 -26.26
CA LEU A 131 26.04 -38.09 -24.95
C LEU A 131 26.75 -37.32 -23.83
N THR A 132 28.01 -36.93 -24.05
CA THR A 132 28.79 -36.20 -23.05
C THR A 132 28.25 -34.80 -22.81
N GLN A 133 27.88 -34.08 -23.87
CA GLN A 133 27.23 -32.79 -23.71
C GLN A 133 25.93 -32.93 -22.92
N THR A 134 25.07 -33.87 -23.31
CA THR A 134 23.77 -34.10 -22.67
C THR A 134 23.92 -34.43 -21.19
N PHE A 135 24.89 -35.30 -20.85
CA PHE A 135 25.22 -35.64 -19.47
C PHE A 135 25.56 -34.43 -18.61
N PHE A 136 26.38 -33.49 -19.10
CA PHE A 136 26.74 -32.30 -18.33
C PHE A 136 25.59 -31.29 -18.20
N TYR A 137 24.72 -31.17 -19.20
CA TYR A 137 23.50 -30.38 -19.04
C TYR A 137 22.54 -31.03 -18.03
N TRP A 138 22.38 -32.37 -18.06
CA TRP A 138 21.64 -33.11 -17.03
C TRP A 138 22.25 -32.97 -15.63
N LYS A 139 23.58 -33.04 -15.49
CA LYS A 139 24.29 -32.73 -14.22
C LYS A 139 23.84 -31.40 -13.65
N ARG A 140 23.79 -30.36 -14.49
CA ARG A 140 23.44 -29.00 -14.08
C ARG A 140 21.96 -28.89 -13.67
N LEU A 141 21.07 -29.58 -14.37
CA LEU A 141 19.64 -29.63 -14.04
C LEU A 141 19.36 -30.43 -12.76
N ILE A 142 20.01 -31.59 -12.60
CA ILE A 142 19.92 -32.42 -11.39
C ILE A 142 20.46 -31.68 -10.18
N LEU A 143 21.58 -30.95 -10.32
CA LEU A 143 22.18 -30.20 -9.22
C LEU A 143 21.52 -28.83 -8.98
N HIS A 144 20.41 -28.52 -9.66
CA HIS A 144 19.59 -27.36 -9.31
C HIS A 144 19.04 -27.53 -7.89
N GLN A 145 19.31 -26.56 -7.01
CA GLN A 145 19.07 -26.67 -5.56
C GLN A 145 19.67 -27.93 -4.92
N LYS A 146 20.96 -28.16 -5.19
CA LYS A 146 21.72 -29.33 -4.70
C LYS A 146 21.69 -29.47 -3.19
N SER A 147 21.51 -30.71 -2.73
CA SER A 147 21.76 -31.11 -1.34
C SER A 147 23.15 -31.74 -1.20
N ALA A 148 23.72 -31.72 0.01
CA ALA A 148 25.02 -32.34 0.28
C ALA A 148 25.04 -33.86 0.03
N ARG A 149 23.88 -34.53 0.14
CA ARG A 149 23.74 -35.95 -0.21
C ARG A 149 23.77 -36.16 -1.72
N LEU A 150 23.01 -35.36 -2.47
CA LEU A 150 22.94 -35.44 -3.93
C LEU A 150 24.31 -35.18 -4.58
N LEU A 151 25.06 -34.20 -4.07
CA LEU A 151 26.40 -33.90 -4.57
C LEU A 151 27.37 -35.07 -4.36
N ARG A 152 27.30 -35.75 -3.20
CA ARG A 152 28.12 -36.95 -2.92
C ARG A 152 27.75 -38.13 -3.82
N LEU A 153 26.45 -38.39 -4.01
CA LEU A 153 25.99 -39.44 -4.93
C LEU A 153 26.40 -39.16 -6.37
N TRP A 154 26.28 -37.91 -6.81
CA TRP A 154 26.69 -37.48 -8.15
C TRP A 154 28.18 -37.66 -8.37
N THR A 155 29.00 -37.17 -7.43
CA THR A 155 30.47 -37.32 -7.52
C THR A 155 30.90 -38.79 -7.52
N LEU A 156 30.26 -39.63 -6.71
CA LEU A 156 30.47 -41.09 -6.75
C LEU A 156 30.13 -41.67 -8.13
N PHE A 157 28.97 -41.33 -8.69
CA PHE A 157 28.56 -41.80 -10.02
C PHE A 157 29.53 -41.35 -11.11
N GLU A 158 29.97 -40.09 -11.08
CA GLU A 158 30.90 -39.52 -12.04
C GLU A 158 32.26 -40.21 -12.00
N TYR A 159 32.80 -40.49 -10.81
CA TYR A 159 34.06 -41.23 -10.67
C TYR A 159 33.94 -42.69 -11.09
N LEU A 160 32.87 -43.39 -10.69
CA LEU A 160 32.64 -44.77 -11.10
C LEU A 160 32.45 -44.88 -12.63
N LEU A 161 31.77 -43.91 -13.24
CA LEU A 161 31.61 -43.83 -14.68
C LEU A 161 32.97 -43.67 -15.38
N LEU A 162 33.86 -42.79 -14.89
CA LEU A 162 35.21 -42.66 -15.47
C LEU A 162 36.09 -43.90 -15.23
N ILE A 163 35.99 -44.54 -14.07
CA ILE A 163 36.72 -45.80 -13.77
C ILE A 163 36.27 -46.92 -14.73
N SER A 164 35.02 -46.92 -15.17
CA SER A 164 34.51 -47.92 -16.13
C SER A 164 35.23 -47.92 -17.49
N LEU A 165 35.97 -46.86 -17.83
CA LEU A 165 36.81 -46.81 -19.03
C LEU A 165 37.90 -47.89 -19.06
N VAL A 166 38.30 -48.42 -17.90
CA VAL A 166 39.26 -49.53 -17.80
C VAL A 166 38.76 -50.79 -18.52
N PHE A 167 37.44 -50.98 -18.64
CA PHE A 167 36.86 -52.12 -19.36
C PHE A 167 37.17 -52.11 -20.86
N ASN A 168 37.46 -50.95 -21.45
CA ASN A 168 37.83 -50.83 -22.87
C ASN A 168 39.16 -51.51 -23.22
N PHE A 169 39.94 -51.99 -22.23
CA PHE A 169 41.18 -52.73 -22.44
C PHE A 169 41.00 -54.26 -22.51
N PHE A 170 39.85 -54.78 -22.10
CA PHE A 170 39.67 -56.21 -21.83
C PHE A 170 38.66 -56.91 -22.76
N GLU A 171 38.09 -56.21 -23.75
CA GLU A 171 37.11 -56.75 -24.72
C GLU A 171 35.97 -57.58 -24.09
N PHE A 172 35.54 -57.20 -22.87
CA PHE A 172 34.44 -57.90 -22.21
C PHE A 172 33.13 -57.69 -22.96
N GLY A 173 32.50 -58.79 -23.38
CA GLY A 173 31.21 -58.79 -24.07
C GLY A 173 30.01 -58.63 -23.14
N LEU A 174 28.83 -58.51 -23.73
CA LEU A 174 27.54 -58.42 -23.01
C LEU A 174 27.20 -59.69 -22.21
N ASP A 175 27.89 -60.81 -22.45
CA ASP A 175 27.71 -62.07 -21.74
C ASP A 175 28.60 -62.22 -20.50
N ASP A 176 29.54 -61.29 -20.27
CA ASP A 176 30.48 -61.35 -19.14
C ASP A 176 29.84 -60.92 -17.81
N GLN A 177 30.01 -61.73 -16.76
CA GLN A 177 29.39 -61.49 -15.46
C GLN A 177 29.89 -60.21 -14.78
N ILE A 178 31.18 -59.90 -14.88
CA ILE A 178 31.78 -58.71 -14.27
C ILE A 178 31.31 -57.46 -15.01
N PHE A 179 31.21 -57.54 -16.34
CA PHE A 179 30.66 -56.48 -17.18
C PHE A 179 29.20 -56.16 -16.80
N ILE A 180 28.33 -57.17 -16.77
CA ILE A 180 26.90 -57.02 -16.43
C ILE A 180 26.75 -56.46 -15.01
N PHE A 181 27.49 -56.99 -14.03
CA PHE A 181 27.39 -56.55 -12.64
C PHE A 181 27.79 -55.08 -12.48
N THR A 182 28.90 -54.67 -13.10
CA THR A 182 29.39 -53.27 -13.07
C THR A 182 28.41 -52.34 -13.77
N MET A 183 27.90 -52.73 -14.93
CA MET A 183 26.89 -51.98 -15.67
C MET A 183 25.62 -51.80 -14.83
N LEU A 184 25.12 -52.87 -14.18
CA LEU A 184 23.91 -52.83 -13.38
C LEU A 184 24.03 -51.88 -12.18
N ILE A 185 25.16 -51.88 -11.47
CA ILE A 185 25.42 -50.95 -10.36
C ILE A 185 25.35 -49.49 -10.85
N LEU A 186 26.03 -49.20 -11.97
CA LEU A 186 26.03 -47.86 -12.55
C LEU A 186 24.65 -47.43 -13.03
N LEU A 187 23.87 -48.33 -13.64
CA LEU A 187 22.49 -48.06 -14.07
C LEU A 187 21.57 -47.78 -12.89
N LEU A 188 21.67 -48.56 -11.80
CA LEU A 188 20.90 -48.31 -10.57
C LEU A 188 21.23 -46.95 -9.97
N LEU A 189 22.52 -46.60 -9.91
CA LEU A 189 22.95 -45.29 -9.40
C LEU A 189 22.44 -44.14 -10.29
N GLY A 190 22.54 -44.31 -11.61
CA GLY A 190 22.00 -43.37 -12.59
C GLY A 190 20.47 -43.20 -12.50
N LEU A 191 19.74 -44.28 -12.24
CA LEU A 191 18.29 -44.26 -12.03
C LEU A 191 17.91 -43.49 -10.76
N VAL A 192 18.62 -43.71 -9.65
CA VAL A 192 18.41 -42.94 -8.40
C VAL A 192 18.65 -41.45 -8.61
N LEU A 193 19.72 -41.09 -9.33
CA LEU A 193 20.02 -39.69 -9.65
C LEU A 193 18.97 -39.06 -10.57
N SER A 194 18.31 -39.87 -11.40
CA SER A 194 17.32 -39.39 -12.35
C SER A 194 16.01 -38.91 -11.71
N GLY A 195 15.76 -39.28 -10.45
CA GLY A 195 14.55 -38.87 -9.72
C GLY A 195 14.55 -37.41 -9.25
N ASN A 196 15.69 -36.71 -9.24
CA ASN A 196 15.74 -35.32 -8.76
C ASN A 196 15.43 -34.31 -9.87
N LEU A 197 14.14 -34.00 -10.04
CA LEU A 197 13.61 -33.17 -11.11
C LEU A 197 13.03 -31.83 -10.61
N LYS A 198 13.65 -31.22 -9.59
CA LYS A 198 13.15 -29.98 -8.97
C LYS A 198 12.95 -28.82 -9.95
N TRP A 199 13.76 -28.76 -11.00
CA TRP A 199 13.67 -27.74 -12.04
C TRP A 199 12.30 -27.74 -12.76
N VAL A 200 11.60 -28.87 -12.82
CA VAL A 200 10.27 -28.99 -13.46
C VAL A 200 9.22 -28.12 -12.78
N ALA A 201 9.33 -27.90 -11.46
CA ALA A 201 8.39 -27.06 -10.71
C ALA A 201 8.52 -25.56 -11.04
N TYR A 202 9.63 -25.15 -11.66
CA TYR A 202 9.90 -23.75 -12.01
C TYR A 202 9.53 -23.39 -13.44
N LEU A 203 9.08 -24.36 -14.25
CA LEU A 203 8.62 -24.11 -15.61
C LEU A 203 7.18 -23.63 -15.58
N ASN A 204 6.90 -22.57 -16.33
CA ASN A 204 5.52 -22.15 -16.57
C ASN A 204 4.80 -23.14 -17.51
N ALA A 205 3.47 -23.04 -17.62
CA ALA A 205 2.67 -23.96 -18.43
C ALA A 205 3.14 -24.05 -19.91
N LYS A 206 3.56 -22.92 -20.49
CA LYS A 206 4.05 -22.85 -21.89
C LYS A 206 5.42 -23.51 -22.05
N GLU A 207 6.33 -23.26 -21.12
CA GLU A 207 7.68 -23.85 -21.08
C GLU A 207 7.61 -25.35 -20.87
N LYS A 208 6.65 -25.86 -20.10
CA LYS A 208 6.43 -27.31 -19.94
C LYS A 208 6.09 -28.00 -21.25
N TRP A 209 5.21 -27.42 -22.07
CA TRP A 209 4.90 -27.94 -23.40
C TRP A 209 6.12 -27.92 -24.33
N GLN A 210 6.86 -26.81 -24.34
CA GLN A 210 8.11 -26.70 -25.09
C GLN A 210 9.14 -27.74 -24.62
N GLY A 211 9.26 -27.93 -23.31
CA GLY A 211 10.15 -28.90 -22.68
C GLY A 211 9.81 -30.34 -23.06
N ILE A 212 8.52 -30.73 -23.02
CA ILE A 212 8.08 -32.06 -23.47
C ILE A 212 8.50 -32.30 -24.92
N LEU A 213 8.23 -31.35 -25.81
CA LEU A 213 8.57 -31.47 -27.23
C LEU A 213 10.09 -31.68 -27.41
N LEU A 214 10.91 -30.86 -26.76
CA LEU A 214 12.37 -30.96 -26.84
C LEU A 214 12.88 -32.30 -26.29
N LEU A 215 12.33 -32.77 -25.16
CA LEU A 215 12.70 -34.05 -24.54
C LEU A 215 12.34 -35.24 -25.43
N ILE A 216 11.21 -35.22 -26.14
CA ILE A 216 10.84 -36.26 -27.09
C ILE A 216 11.87 -36.37 -28.23
N PHE A 217 12.32 -35.23 -28.78
CA PHE A 217 13.37 -35.25 -29.80
C PHE A 217 14.71 -35.75 -29.24
N ILE A 218 15.10 -35.33 -28.03
CA ILE A 218 16.33 -35.79 -27.38
C ILE A 218 16.29 -37.31 -27.14
N ALA A 219 15.15 -37.86 -26.71
CA ALA A 219 14.95 -39.31 -26.58
C ALA A 219 15.07 -40.00 -27.94
N GLY A 220 14.47 -39.44 -29.00
CA GLY A 220 14.58 -39.96 -30.36
C GLY A 220 16.02 -40.01 -30.87
N PHE A 221 16.79 -38.93 -30.65
CA PHE A 221 18.21 -38.84 -31.01
C PHE A 221 19.07 -39.86 -30.26
N ASN A 222 18.82 -40.03 -28.96
CA ASN A 222 19.52 -41.03 -28.15
C ASN A 222 19.18 -42.45 -28.60
N PHE A 223 17.90 -42.74 -28.85
CA PHE A 223 17.46 -44.05 -29.35
C PHE A 223 18.06 -44.39 -30.71
N TYR A 224 18.10 -43.43 -31.64
CA TYR A 224 18.77 -43.62 -32.92
C TYR A 224 20.26 -43.97 -32.74
N PHE A 225 21.00 -43.22 -31.94
CA PHE A 225 22.42 -43.52 -31.70
C PHE A 225 22.63 -44.89 -31.03
N PHE A 226 21.78 -45.26 -30.08
CA PHE A 226 21.85 -46.57 -29.42
C PHE A 226 21.57 -47.71 -30.41
N ARG A 227 20.54 -47.56 -31.27
CA ARG A 227 20.25 -48.49 -32.36
C ARG A 227 21.43 -48.61 -33.32
N THR A 228 22.05 -47.48 -33.66
CA THR A 228 23.22 -47.43 -34.55
C THR A 228 24.42 -48.16 -33.93
N ILE A 229 24.67 -48.03 -32.62
CA ILE A 229 25.73 -48.82 -31.95
C ILE A 229 25.44 -50.32 -32.08
N LEU A 230 24.22 -50.75 -31.73
CA LEU A 230 23.82 -52.17 -31.77
C LEU A 230 23.86 -52.76 -33.18
N SER A 231 23.42 -52.01 -34.20
CA SER A 231 23.42 -52.50 -35.58
C SER A 231 24.82 -52.71 -36.14
N HIS A 232 25.80 -51.91 -35.69
CA HIS A 232 27.19 -52.03 -36.15
C HIS A 232 27.91 -53.20 -35.49
N ALA A 233 27.63 -53.49 -34.20
CA ALA A 233 28.16 -54.65 -33.49
C ALA A 233 27.84 -55.99 -34.19
N ALA A 234 26.71 -56.06 -34.92
CA ALA A 234 26.31 -57.24 -35.68
C ALA A 234 27.11 -57.47 -36.98
N THR A 235 27.99 -56.54 -37.39
CA THR A 235 28.78 -56.65 -38.63
C THR A 235 30.28 -56.84 -38.31
N PRO A 236 30.89 -58.01 -38.61
CA PRO A 236 32.25 -58.38 -38.15
C PRO A 236 33.40 -57.69 -38.91
N ILE A 237 33.13 -56.59 -39.63
CA ILE A 237 34.07 -55.90 -40.52
C ILE A 237 34.85 -54.79 -39.77
N LEU A 238 34.39 -54.41 -38.58
CA LEU A 238 34.90 -53.26 -37.83
C LEU A 238 35.90 -53.67 -36.75
N THR A 239 36.91 -52.84 -36.54
CA THR A 239 38.06 -53.13 -35.65
C THR A 239 37.89 -52.61 -34.21
N THR A 240 36.82 -51.87 -33.92
CA THR A 240 36.45 -51.41 -32.58
C THR A 240 34.93 -51.53 -32.42
N ASP A 241 34.47 -52.09 -31.29
CA ASP A 241 33.04 -52.21 -30.98
C ASP A 241 32.73 -51.43 -29.70
N LEU A 242 31.79 -50.49 -29.81
CA LEU A 242 31.33 -49.66 -28.69
C LEU A 242 30.45 -50.42 -27.69
N THR A 243 29.93 -51.61 -28.03
CA THR A 243 29.14 -52.41 -27.09
C THR A 243 29.98 -52.95 -25.92
N HIS A 244 31.31 -53.03 -26.08
CA HIS A 244 32.24 -53.33 -25.01
C HIS A 244 32.54 -52.13 -24.08
N SER A 245 32.00 -50.95 -24.37
CA SER A 245 32.21 -49.74 -23.55
C SER A 245 31.07 -49.52 -22.57
N ILE A 246 31.28 -49.94 -21.31
CA ILE A 246 30.36 -49.66 -20.19
C ILE A 246 30.07 -48.15 -20.10
N TYR A 247 31.09 -47.31 -20.30
CA TYR A 247 30.98 -45.85 -20.25
C TYR A 247 29.91 -45.32 -21.22
N ILE A 248 29.96 -45.71 -22.50
CA ILE A 248 29.00 -45.24 -23.51
C ILE A 248 27.60 -45.80 -23.26
N LEU A 249 27.49 -47.10 -22.92
CA LEU A 249 26.20 -47.74 -22.67
C LEU A 249 25.49 -47.15 -21.45
N VAL A 250 26.20 -46.97 -20.34
CA VAL A 250 25.66 -46.36 -19.12
C VAL A 250 25.29 -44.90 -19.37
N MET A 251 26.13 -44.13 -20.08
CA MET A 251 25.83 -42.73 -20.40
C MET A 251 24.59 -42.60 -21.30
N GLY A 252 24.46 -43.47 -22.30
CA GLY A 252 23.28 -43.56 -23.16
C GLY A 252 22.01 -43.88 -22.38
N ALA A 253 22.05 -44.92 -21.54
CA ALA A 253 20.93 -45.33 -20.70
C ALA A 253 20.55 -44.26 -19.66
N PHE A 254 21.54 -43.61 -19.03
CA PHE A 254 21.30 -42.50 -18.10
C PHE A 254 20.60 -41.33 -18.78
N VAL A 255 21.07 -40.91 -19.96
CA VAL A 255 20.40 -39.86 -20.75
C VAL A 255 18.96 -40.25 -21.07
N MET A 256 18.72 -41.52 -21.43
CA MET A 256 17.38 -42.01 -21.73
C MET A 256 16.47 -42.03 -20.49
N PHE A 257 16.94 -42.57 -19.36
CA PHE A 257 16.19 -42.60 -18.11
C PHE A 257 15.82 -41.19 -17.66
N TYR A 258 16.78 -40.27 -17.61
CA TYR A 258 16.50 -38.91 -17.18
C TYR A 258 15.51 -38.20 -18.09
N THR A 259 15.59 -38.43 -19.40
CA THR A 259 14.65 -37.86 -20.39
C THR A 259 13.22 -38.39 -20.16
N ILE A 260 13.07 -39.71 -19.97
CA ILE A 260 11.76 -40.33 -19.70
C ILE A 260 11.18 -39.83 -18.37
N PHE A 261 11.96 -39.85 -17.30
CA PHE A 261 11.52 -39.34 -16.00
C PHE A 261 11.14 -37.86 -16.07
N SER A 262 11.90 -37.05 -16.80
CA SER A 262 11.59 -35.63 -17.01
C SER A 262 10.25 -35.46 -17.72
N ILE A 263 9.98 -36.17 -18.82
CA ILE A 263 8.69 -36.13 -19.53
C ILE A 263 7.55 -36.52 -18.60
N LEU A 264 7.70 -37.63 -17.87
CA LEU A 264 6.69 -38.15 -16.96
C LEU A 264 6.32 -37.13 -15.87
N VAL A 265 7.33 -36.56 -15.20
CA VAL A 265 7.12 -35.58 -14.12
C VAL A 265 6.52 -34.28 -14.65
N ILE A 266 6.92 -33.82 -15.85
CA ILE A 266 6.31 -32.62 -16.45
C ILE A 266 4.82 -32.86 -16.73
N ILE A 267 4.44 -34.01 -17.28
CA ILE A 267 3.04 -34.36 -17.57
C ILE A 267 2.21 -34.39 -16.29
N PHE A 268 2.70 -35.03 -15.22
CA PHE A 268 1.97 -35.09 -13.95
C PHE A 268 1.86 -33.74 -13.24
N ASN A 269 2.80 -32.83 -13.46
CA ASN A 269 2.79 -31.50 -12.85
C ASN A 269 2.05 -30.46 -13.72
N LEU A 270 1.59 -30.81 -14.92
CA LEU A 270 0.92 -29.89 -15.83
C LEU A 270 -0.42 -29.36 -15.27
N PRO A 271 -1.29 -30.20 -14.69
CA PRO A 271 -2.54 -29.74 -14.09
C PRO A 271 -2.32 -28.82 -12.88
N THR A 272 -1.29 -29.09 -12.07
CA THR A 272 -1.01 -28.32 -10.85
C THR A 272 -0.46 -26.93 -11.13
N THR A 273 0.27 -26.74 -12.24
CA THR A 273 0.86 -25.44 -12.58
C THR A 273 -0.16 -24.41 -12.99
N ALA A 274 -1.18 -24.79 -13.76
CA ALA A 274 -2.23 -23.85 -14.17
C ALA A 274 -2.97 -23.28 -12.94
N VAL A 275 -3.28 -24.13 -11.96
CA VAL A 275 -3.93 -23.71 -10.70
C VAL A 275 -3.00 -22.83 -9.87
N PHE A 276 -1.73 -23.19 -9.76
CA PHE A 276 -0.74 -22.40 -9.00
C PHE A 276 -0.50 -21.01 -9.61
N GLU A 277 -0.37 -20.93 -10.94
CA GLU A 277 -0.21 -19.66 -11.66
C GLU A 277 -1.42 -18.74 -11.43
N SER A 278 -2.63 -19.28 -11.57
CA SER A 278 -3.86 -18.52 -11.30
C SER A 278 -3.92 -18.00 -9.86
N LYS A 279 -3.59 -18.84 -8.86
CA LYS A 279 -3.55 -18.40 -7.45
C LYS A 279 -2.43 -17.40 -7.17
N MET A 280 -1.28 -17.48 -7.85
CA MET A 280 -0.21 -16.49 -7.73
C MET A 280 -0.63 -15.13 -8.30
N GLU A 281 -1.35 -15.11 -9.41
CA GLU A 281 -1.89 -13.86 -9.99
C GLU A 281 -2.93 -13.21 -9.06
N GLU A 282 -3.81 -13.99 -8.43
CA GLU A 282 -4.73 -13.49 -7.39
C GLU A 282 -3.95 -12.84 -6.22
N ILE A 283 -2.87 -13.47 -5.73
CA ILE A 283 -2.06 -12.91 -4.64
C ILE A 283 -1.36 -11.61 -5.07
N LEU A 284 -0.83 -11.56 -6.29
CA LEU A 284 -0.18 -10.36 -6.82
C LEU A 284 -1.17 -9.22 -7.02
N SER A 285 -2.40 -9.50 -7.43
CA SER A 285 -3.46 -8.50 -7.57
C SER A 285 -3.86 -7.92 -6.19
N PHE A 286 -3.99 -8.77 -5.17
CA PHE A 286 -4.12 -8.35 -3.76
C PHE A 286 -2.97 -7.44 -3.32
N GLN A 287 -1.72 -7.83 -3.59
CA GLN A 287 -0.56 -7.04 -3.18
C GLN A 287 -0.52 -5.67 -3.86
N ARG A 288 -0.92 -5.58 -5.14
CA ARG A 288 -1.02 -4.29 -5.86
C ARG A 288 -2.09 -3.39 -5.27
N LEU A 289 -3.28 -3.93 -5.01
CA LEU A 289 -4.37 -3.20 -4.35
C LEU A 289 -3.89 -2.69 -2.98
N ALA A 290 -3.37 -3.58 -2.12
CA ALA A 290 -2.86 -3.19 -0.81
C ALA A 290 -1.77 -2.10 -0.87
N LYS A 291 -0.86 -2.17 -1.83
CA LYS A 291 0.19 -1.15 -2.02
C LYS A 291 -0.38 0.19 -2.48
N SER A 292 -1.37 0.18 -3.38
CA SER A 292 -2.04 1.40 -3.85
C SER A 292 -2.90 2.05 -2.77
N LEU A 293 -3.45 1.26 -1.84
CA LEU A 293 -4.20 1.76 -0.70
C LEU A 293 -3.29 2.44 0.35
N GLN A 294 -2.02 2.05 0.41
CA GLN A 294 -1.05 2.60 1.37
C GLN A 294 -0.33 3.87 0.90
N SER A 295 -0.39 4.23 -0.39
CA SER A 295 0.45 5.29 -0.97
C SER A 295 0.02 6.74 -0.67
N GLY A 296 -0.85 6.98 0.32
CA GLY A 296 -1.30 8.34 0.66
C GLY A 296 -2.12 9.02 -0.45
N GLY A 297 -2.67 8.21 -1.36
CA GLY A 297 -3.44 8.67 -2.52
C GLY A 297 -4.81 9.23 -2.18
N GLN A 298 -5.34 10.08 -3.06
CA GLN A 298 -6.73 10.57 -2.97
C GLN A 298 -7.74 9.43 -3.20
N VAL A 299 -9.00 9.62 -2.81
CA VAL A 299 -10.10 8.64 -3.01
C VAL A 299 -10.15 8.13 -4.46
N ALA A 300 -9.87 9.00 -5.43
CA ALA A 300 -9.79 8.64 -6.84
C ALA A 300 -8.75 7.52 -7.13
N GLU A 301 -7.55 7.59 -6.56
CA GLU A 301 -6.50 6.58 -6.78
C GLU A 301 -6.89 5.21 -6.24
N VAL A 302 -7.56 5.18 -5.08
CA VAL A 302 -8.10 3.95 -4.49
C VAL A 302 -9.15 3.33 -5.42
N CYS A 303 -10.06 4.16 -5.95
CA CYS A 303 -11.10 3.71 -6.87
C CYS A 303 -10.53 3.23 -8.21
N GLU A 304 -9.52 3.90 -8.76
CA GLU A 304 -8.80 3.49 -9.98
C GLU A 304 -8.10 2.15 -9.77
N ALA A 305 -7.38 1.98 -8.66
CA ALA A 305 -6.72 0.72 -8.33
C ALA A 305 -7.71 -0.42 -8.11
N LEU A 306 -8.86 -0.15 -7.47
CA LEU A 306 -9.92 -1.14 -7.27
C LEU A 306 -10.48 -1.63 -8.59
N ILE A 307 -10.88 -0.72 -9.50
CA ILE A 307 -11.46 -1.14 -10.79
C ILE A 307 -10.45 -1.89 -11.65
N ASP A 308 -9.19 -1.45 -11.69
CA ASP A 308 -8.13 -2.14 -12.44
C ASP A 308 -7.87 -3.54 -11.88
N THR A 309 -7.76 -3.66 -10.56
CA THR A 309 -7.54 -4.96 -9.89
C THR A 309 -8.72 -5.91 -10.11
N ALA A 310 -9.95 -5.41 -10.03
CA ALA A 310 -11.15 -6.21 -10.26
C ALA A 310 -11.22 -6.69 -11.72
N VAL A 311 -11.04 -5.78 -12.69
CA VAL A 311 -11.09 -6.12 -14.12
C VAL A 311 -10.03 -7.16 -14.48
N MET A 312 -8.79 -7.00 -13.98
CA MET A 312 -7.72 -7.96 -14.22
C MET A 312 -7.98 -9.32 -13.57
N SER A 313 -8.41 -9.36 -12.31
CA SER A 313 -8.55 -10.63 -11.56
C SER A 313 -9.69 -11.51 -12.06
N ILE A 314 -10.70 -10.91 -12.69
CA ILE A 314 -11.89 -11.63 -13.18
C ILE A 314 -11.84 -11.78 -14.69
N GLU A 315 -10.93 -11.09 -15.38
CA GLU A 315 -10.94 -10.93 -16.83
C GLU A 315 -12.30 -10.38 -17.30
N ALA A 316 -12.73 -9.27 -16.68
CA ALA A 316 -13.99 -8.63 -17.05
C ALA A 316 -13.89 -8.02 -18.45
N ASP A 317 -14.93 -8.20 -19.27
CA ASP A 317 -14.99 -7.63 -20.62
C ASP A 317 -15.23 -6.12 -20.59
N ALA A 318 -15.92 -5.64 -19.55
CA ALA A 318 -16.21 -4.23 -19.32
C ALA A 318 -16.50 -3.97 -17.83
N ALA A 319 -16.21 -2.75 -17.37
CA ALA A 319 -16.50 -2.33 -16.01
C ALA A 319 -16.69 -0.82 -15.88
N TRP A 320 -17.42 -0.40 -14.86
CA TRP A 320 -17.38 0.97 -14.37
C TRP A 320 -17.52 1.03 -12.86
N LEU A 321 -17.02 2.10 -12.26
CA LEU A 321 -17.11 2.35 -10.83
C LEU A 321 -17.65 3.76 -10.60
N ASP A 322 -18.72 3.85 -9.80
CA ASP A 322 -19.28 5.10 -9.32
C ASP A 322 -18.77 5.35 -7.90
N TYR A 323 -18.27 6.54 -7.59
CA TYR A 323 -17.91 6.95 -6.23
C TYR A 323 -18.30 8.40 -5.97
N TYR A 324 -18.46 8.74 -4.70
CA TYR A 324 -18.75 10.10 -4.26
C TYR A 324 -17.50 10.77 -3.69
N ASP A 325 -17.34 12.06 -3.96
CA ASP A 325 -16.27 12.87 -3.36
C ASP A 325 -16.48 13.06 -1.84
N LEU A 326 -15.52 13.68 -1.17
CA LEU A 326 -15.55 13.95 0.28
C LEU A 326 -16.81 14.70 0.73
N ASP A 327 -17.35 15.56 -0.14
CA ASP A 327 -18.55 16.38 0.11
C ASP A 327 -19.87 15.61 -0.05
N GLU A 328 -19.82 14.30 -0.35
CA GLU A 328 -20.97 13.39 -0.54
C GLU A 328 -22.00 13.81 -1.62
N THR A 329 -21.73 14.90 -2.35
CA THR A 329 -22.63 15.50 -3.34
C THR A 329 -22.16 15.29 -4.77
N THR A 330 -20.84 15.34 -5.00
CA THR A 330 -20.25 15.15 -6.32
C THR A 330 -20.03 13.68 -6.62
N GLN A 331 -20.68 13.16 -7.67
CA GLN A 331 -20.51 11.78 -8.14
C GLN A 331 -19.51 11.73 -9.30
N HIS A 332 -18.52 10.86 -9.18
CA HIS A 332 -17.56 10.54 -10.23
C HIS A 332 -17.79 9.12 -10.75
N THR A 333 -17.47 8.90 -12.02
CA THR A 333 -17.53 7.58 -12.65
C THR A 333 -16.24 7.29 -13.40
N ILE A 334 -15.65 6.13 -13.12
CA ILE A 334 -14.48 5.59 -13.81
C ILE A 334 -14.95 4.48 -14.75
N TYR A 335 -14.45 4.46 -15.98
CA TYR A 335 -14.80 3.49 -17.02
C TYR A 335 -13.60 2.62 -17.36
N ARG A 336 -13.84 1.33 -17.65
CA ARG A 336 -12.86 0.39 -18.22
C ARG A 336 -13.51 -0.48 -19.28
N PHE A 337 -12.92 -0.46 -20.48
CA PHE A 337 -13.38 -1.24 -21.64
C PHE A 337 -14.87 -1.04 -22.00
N ILE A 338 -15.44 0.13 -21.67
CA ILE A 338 -16.83 0.51 -21.96
C ILE A 338 -16.94 2.00 -22.24
N GLU A 339 -17.82 2.39 -23.15
CA GLU A 339 -18.10 3.80 -23.46
C GLU A 339 -19.17 4.41 -22.54
N SER A 340 -19.11 5.73 -22.34
CA SER A 340 -20.06 6.43 -21.45
C SER A 340 -21.52 6.35 -21.92
N ASP A 341 -21.76 6.28 -23.23
CA ASP A 341 -23.12 6.13 -23.79
C ASP A 341 -23.71 4.74 -23.51
N GLU A 342 -22.89 3.69 -23.56
CA GLU A 342 -23.31 2.33 -23.19
C GLU A 342 -23.67 2.25 -21.70
N VAL A 343 -22.84 2.83 -20.83
CA VAL A 343 -23.14 2.91 -19.39
C VAL A 343 -24.42 3.69 -19.13
N TYR A 344 -24.66 4.79 -19.85
CA TYR A 344 -25.90 5.55 -19.72
C TYR A 344 -27.13 4.72 -20.10
N LYS A 345 -27.07 3.95 -21.20
CA LYS A 345 -28.14 3.03 -21.61
C LYS A 345 -28.40 1.95 -20.56
N ILE A 346 -27.34 1.37 -19.98
CA ILE A 346 -27.47 0.36 -18.91
C ILE A 346 -28.10 0.98 -17.66
N ARG A 347 -27.64 2.17 -17.23
CA ARG A 347 -28.22 2.91 -16.09
C ARG A 347 -29.70 3.22 -16.31
N LEU A 348 -30.08 3.66 -17.51
CA LEU A 348 -31.48 3.90 -17.88
C LEU A 348 -32.33 2.63 -17.77
N ALA A 349 -31.81 1.49 -18.26
CA ALA A 349 -32.50 0.21 -18.13
C ALA A 349 -32.69 -0.18 -16.66
N MET A 350 -31.64 -0.04 -15.83
CA MET A 350 -31.71 -0.26 -14.38
C MET A 350 -32.71 0.68 -13.70
N HIS A 351 -32.72 1.97 -14.05
CA HIS A 351 -33.65 2.95 -13.48
C HIS A 351 -35.10 2.66 -13.87
N LYS A 352 -35.37 2.27 -15.13
CA LYS A 352 -36.71 1.87 -15.57
C LYS A 352 -37.23 0.67 -14.79
N ILE A 353 -36.35 -0.30 -14.50
CA ILE A 353 -36.70 -1.47 -13.68
C ILE A 353 -36.94 -1.07 -12.23
N ARG A 354 -36.08 -0.20 -11.65
CA ARG A 354 -36.20 0.26 -10.26
C ARG A 354 -37.41 1.17 -10.03
N LEU A 355 -37.72 2.10 -10.94
CA LEU A 355 -38.90 2.97 -10.88
C LEU A 355 -40.22 2.18 -10.92
N ARG A 356 -40.25 1.06 -11.66
CA ARG A 356 -41.41 0.17 -11.70
C ARG A 356 -41.66 -0.52 -10.36
N ASN A 357 -40.61 -0.72 -9.55
CA ASN A 357 -40.67 -1.33 -8.24
C ASN A 357 -40.69 -0.32 -7.08
N ILE A 358 -40.30 0.95 -7.25
CA ILE A 358 -40.53 1.98 -6.21
C ILE A 358 -42.04 2.23 -6.02
N LEU A 359 -42.85 1.90 -7.04
CA LEU A 359 -44.31 1.83 -6.93
C LEU A 359 -44.81 0.64 -6.07
N ASP A 360 -43.96 -0.38 -5.82
CA ASP A 360 -44.23 -1.57 -4.99
C ASP A 360 -43.10 -1.75 -3.94
N GLN A 361 -43.27 -1.11 -2.78
CA GLN A 361 -42.29 -0.94 -1.69
C GLN A 361 -41.46 -2.19 -1.30
N THR A 362 -40.13 -2.03 -1.18
CA THR A 362 -39.28 -2.22 0.05
C THR A 362 -37.81 -2.48 -0.32
N PHE A 363 -36.88 -1.91 0.47
CA PHE A 363 -35.43 -2.05 0.37
C PHE A 363 -34.94 -3.44 0.82
N GLN A 364 -35.38 -4.51 0.15
CA GLN A 364 -34.79 -5.85 0.28
C GLN A 364 -34.04 -6.22 -1.01
N ARG A 365 -33.15 -7.23 -0.91
CA ARG A 365 -32.41 -7.79 -2.05
C ARG A 365 -33.34 -7.87 -3.28
N PRO A 366 -32.91 -7.42 -4.47
CA PRO A 366 -33.76 -7.50 -5.65
C PRO A 366 -34.24 -8.95 -5.82
N SER A 367 -35.55 -9.15 -5.91
CA SER A 367 -36.15 -10.47 -6.15
C SER A 367 -35.54 -11.12 -7.40
N GLU A 368 -35.48 -12.46 -7.46
CA GLU A 368 -34.90 -13.21 -8.60
C GLU A 368 -35.42 -12.72 -9.96
N ASN A 369 -36.69 -12.33 -10.03
CA ASN A 369 -37.33 -11.76 -11.22
C ASN A 369 -36.73 -10.42 -11.70
N ILE A 370 -36.15 -9.62 -10.80
CA ILE A 370 -35.47 -8.36 -11.14
C ILE A 370 -34.09 -8.64 -11.72
N GLN A 371 -33.38 -9.62 -11.14
CA GLN A 371 -32.07 -10.05 -11.59
C GLN A 371 -32.13 -10.59 -13.03
N ILE A 372 -33.15 -11.40 -13.32
CA ILE A 372 -33.42 -11.93 -14.67
C ILE A 372 -33.68 -10.80 -15.68
N LYS A 373 -34.52 -9.81 -15.33
CA LYS A 373 -34.82 -8.68 -16.23
C LYS A 373 -33.61 -7.77 -16.48
N ILE A 374 -32.74 -7.60 -15.48
CA ILE A 374 -31.48 -6.87 -15.64
C ILE A 374 -30.55 -7.67 -16.57
N GLN A 375 -30.42 -8.98 -16.37
CA GLN A 375 -29.67 -9.86 -17.26
C GLN A 375 -30.18 -9.82 -18.70
N GLU A 376 -31.50 -9.83 -18.93
CA GLU A 376 -32.08 -9.71 -20.27
C GLU A 376 -31.77 -8.36 -20.96
N ALA A 377 -31.77 -7.25 -20.20
CA ALA A 377 -31.43 -5.94 -20.73
C ALA A 377 -29.94 -5.83 -21.08
N VAL A 378 -29.08 -6.48 -20.28
CA VAL A 378 -27.63 -6.53 -20.47
C VAL A 378 -27.23 -7.49 -21.59
N ALA A 379 -27.95 -8.60 -21.76
CA ALA A 379 -27.79 -9.56 -22.86
C ALA A 379 -28.04 -8.91 -24.23
N LYS A 380 -28.99 -7.98 -24.33
CA LYS A 380 -29.23 -7.19 -25.54
C LYS A 380 -28.05 -6.29 -25.93
N MET A 381 -27.11 -6.06 -25.02
CA MET A 381 -25.90 -5.27 -25.22
C MET A 381 -24.65 -6.15 -25.38
N GLY A 382 -24.83 -7.46 -25.55
CA GLY A 382 -23.74 -8.40 -25.82
C GLY A 382 -23.02 -8.92 -24.56
N TYR A 383 -23.51 -8.62 -23.36
CA TYR A 383 -22.97 -9.13 -22.10
C TYR A 383 -23.97 -10.10 -21.46
N GLU A 384 -23.55 -11.31 -21.11
CA GLU A 384 -24.43 -12.33 -20.52
C GLU A 384 -24.42 -12.33 -18.99
N THR A 385 -23.37 -11.81 -18.36
CA THR A 385 -23.24 -11.76 -16.90
C THR A 385 -22.94 -10.34 -16.43
N MET A 386 -23.64 -9.89 -15.39
CA MET A 386 -23.43 -8.59 -14.72
C MET A 386 -23.35 -8.80 -13.21
N GLN A 387 -22.33 -8.22 -12.58
CA GLN A 387 -22.20 -8.16 -11.13
C GLN A 387 -22.10 -6.72 -10.66
N ILE A 388 -22.92 -6.37 -9.68
CA ILE A 388 -22.93 -5.05 -9.03
C ILE A 388 -22.52 -5.27 -7.59
N VAL A 389 -21.45 -4.61 -7.16
CA VAL A 389 -20.95 -4.68 -5.79
C VAL A 389 -20.98 -3.28 -5.17
N PRO A 390 -21.75 -3.07 -4.09
CA PRO A 390 -21.81 -1.77 -3.43
C PRO A 390 -20.50 -1.50 -2.69
N LEU A 391 -19.99 -0.27 -2.81
CA LEU A 391 -18.97 0.26 -1.90
C LEU A 391 -19.73 0.92 -0.75
N ALA A 392 -19.71 0.29 0.42
CA ALA A 392 -20.41 0.78 1.60
C ALA A 392 -19.41 0.95 2.76
N GLY A 393 -19.44 2.12 3.39
CA GLY A 393 -18.83 2.35 4.69
C GLY A 393 -19.78 1.94 5.82
N HIS A 394 -19.40 2.20 7.06
CA HIS A 394 -20.18 1.80 8.23
C HIS A 394 -21.61 2.38 8.24
N GLU A 395 -21.80 3.59 7.70
CA GLU A 395 -23.10 4.29 7.67
C GLU A 395 -23.42 5.02 6.34
N THR A 396 -22.52 5.00 5.35
CA THR A 396 -22.67 5.78 4.09
C THR A 396 -22.40 4.95 2.84
N ALA A 397 -23.20 5.17 1.79
CA ALA A 397 -22.93 4.61 0.47
C ALA A 397 -21.78 5.38 -0.19
N LEU A 398 -20.61 4.75 -0.33
CA LEU A 398 -19.42 5.34 -0.94
C LEU A 398 -19.47 5.28 -2.46
N GLY A 399 -20.19 4.29 -3.02
CA GLY A 399 -20.23 4.05 -4.44
C GLY A 399 -20.75 2.66 -4.85
N ARG A 400 -20.48 2.28 -6.09
CA ARG A 400 -20.73 0.93 -6.61
C ARG A 400 -19.74 0.58 -7.71
N LEU A 401 -19.24 -0.64 -7.68
CA LEU A 401 -18.47 -1.25 -8.76
C LEU A 401 -19.40 -2.13 -9.59
N VAL A 402 -19.32 -2.03 -10.91
CA VAL A 402 -20.07 -2.87 -11.84
C VAL A 402 -19.12 -3.54 -12.81
N LEU A 403 -19.28 -4.85 -12.94
CA LEU A 403 -18.46 -5.73 -13.77
C LEU A 403 -19.35 -6.49 -14.75
N LEU A 404 -18.92 -6.58 -16.01
CA LEU A 404 -19.65 -7.20 -17.10
C LEU A 404 -18.82 -8.29 -17.77
N LYS A 405 -19.49 -9.38 -18.18
CA LYS A 405 -18.90 -10.48 -18.93
C LYS A 405 -19.79 -10.94 -20.08
N LYS A 406 -19.16 -11.32 -21.20
CA LYS A 406 -19.80 -11.83 -22.41
C LYS A 406 -20.13 -13.32 -22.34
N MET A 407 -19.49 -14.07 -21.44
CA MET A 407 -19.79 -15.49 -21.22
C MET A 407 -20.85 -15.71 -20.15
N LYS A 408 -21.69 -16.72 -20.37
CA LYS A 408 -22.66 -17.25 -19.41
C LYS A 408 -21.92 -17.99 -18.28
N ASP A 409 -22.29 -17.73 -17.02
CA ASP A 409 -21.59 -18.23 -15.80
C ASP A 409 -20.10 -17.84 -15.69
N GLY A 410 -19.70 -16.69 -16.26
CA GLY A 410 -18.30 -16.24 -16.23
C GLY A 410 -17.74 -15.83 -14.85
N LEU A 411 -18.55 -15.93 -13.78
CA LEU A 411 -18.29 -15.49 -12.41
C LEU A 411 -18.73 -16.59 -11.43
N ASP A 412 -17.78 -17.46 -11.08
CA ASP A 412 -17.90 -18.46 -10.02
C ASP A 412 -17.95 -17.83 -8.62
N ASP A 413 -18.26 -18.64 -7.61
CA ASP A 413 -18.38 -18.16 -6.22
C ASP A 413 -17.04 -17.68 -5.65
N GLU A 414 -15.90 -18.30 -6.04
CA GLU A 414 -14.56 -17.86 -5.63
C GLU A 414 -14.25 -16.44 -6.11
N LYS A 415 -14.51 -16.13 -7.39
CA LYS A 415 -14.30 -14.80 -7.95
C LYS A 415 -15.23 -13.77 -7.33
N ARG A 416 -16.47 -14.15 -6.98
CA ARG A 416 -17.40 -13.26 -6.27
C ARG A 416 -16.87 -12.89 -4.88
N GLU A 417 -16.38 -13.87 -4.14
CA GLU A 417 -15.78 -13.65 -2.81
C GLU A 417 -14.52 -12.78 -2.90
N LEU A 418 -13.68 -13.02 -3.93
CA LEU A 418 -12.49 -12.22 -4.22
C LEU A 418 -12.83 -10.73 -4.43
N ILE A 419 -13.81 -10.43 -5.30
CA ILE A 419 -14.27 -9.06 -5.56
C ILE A 419 -14.79 -8.40 -4.29
N ASN A 420 -15.62 -9.11 -3.54
CA ASN A 420 -16.18 -8.57 -2.30
C ASN A 420 -15.07 -8.20 -1.32
N THR A 421 -13.99 -9.00 -1.27
CA THR A 421 -12.82 -8.70 -0.44
C THR A 421 -12.09 -7.44 -0.93
N PHE A 422 -11.84 -7.30 -2.23
CA PHE A 422 -11.23 -6.08 -2.79
C PHE A 422 -12.08 -4.83 -2.52
N VAL A 423 -13.39 -4.92 -2.74
CA VAL A 423 -14.34 -3.84 -2.53
C VAL A 423 -14.42 -3.47 -1.05
N LEU A 424 -14.43 -4.45 -0.14
CA LEU A 424 -14.41 -4.21 1.30
C LEU A 424 -13.13 -3.46 1.71
N GLN A 425 -11.97 -3.93 1.24
CA GLN A 425 -10.68 -3.32 1.57
C GLN A 425 -10.56 -1.88 1.05
N ALA A 426 -11.05 -1.63 -0.17
CA ALA A 426 -11.12 -0.30 -0.74
C ALA A 426 -12.11 0.60 0.01
N SER A 427 -13.28 0.07 0.40
CA SER A 427 -14.31 0.82 1.16
C SER A 427 -13.77 1.29 2.51
N ILE A 428 -13.09 0.41 3.25
CA ILE A 428 -12.42 0.74 4.53
C ILE A 428 -11.38 1.84 4.32
N SER A 429 -10.59 1.76 3.25
CA SER A 429 -9.56 2.76 2.98
C SER A 429 -10.15 4.13 2.64
N ILE A 430 -11.18 4.16 1.79
CA ILE A 430 -11.91 5.40 1.45
C ILE A 430 -12.55 6.02 2.71
N GLU A 431 -13.15 5.20 3.57
CA GLU A 431 -13.74 5.66 4.84
C GLU A 431 -12.68 6.23 5.78
N ASN A 432 -11.52 5.58 5.90
CA ASN A 432 -10.39 6.09 6.68
C ASN A 432 -9.89 7.44 6.13
N PHE A 433 -9.77 7.60 4.81
CA PHE A 433 -9.40 8.88 4.22
C PHE A 433 -10.39 9.99 4.55
N ARG A 434 -11.70 9.70 4.47
CA ARG A 434 -12.77 10.65 4.86
C ARG A 434 -12.70 11.03 6.33
N LEU A 435 -12.52 10.05 7.22
CA LEU A 435 -12.40 10.28 8.67
C LEU A 435 -11.16 11.12 9.00
N LEU A 436 -10.02 10.83 8.36
CA LEU A 436 -8.79 11.62 8.53
C LEU A 436 -8.98 13.06 8.06
N ALA A 437 -9.60 13.28 6.90
CA ALA A 437 -9.87 14.63 6.39
C ALA A 437 -10.76 15.44 7.36
N ARG A 438 -11.87 14.85 7.84
CA ARG A 438 -12.75 15.47 8.85
C ARG A 438 -12.01 15.77 10.16
N THR A 439 -11.13 14.87 10.58
CA THR A 439 -10.33 15.05 11.81
C THR A 439 -9.34 16.20 11.66
N ILE A 440 -8.67 16.31 10.51
CA ILE A 440 -7.73 17.41 10.22
C ILE A 440 -8.48 18.74 10.19
N GLU A 441 -9.64 18.80 9.54
CA GLU A 441 -10.46 20.02 9.49
C GLU A 441 -10.95 20.44 10.89
N ALA A 442 -11.50 19.49 11.66
CA ALA A 442 -11.92 19.75 13.03
C ALA A 442 -10.76 20.21 13.93
N ALA A 443 -9.56 19.63 13.74
CA ALA A 443 -8.36 20.05 14.47
C ALA A 443 -7.93 21.48 14.10
N ARG A 444 -8.01 21.86 12.82
CA ARG A 444 -7.73 23.23 12.36
C ARG A 444 -8.73 24.22 12.96
N TYR A 445 -10.02 23.92 12.89
CA TYR A 445 -11.07 24.75 13.48
C TYR A 445 -10.87 24.94 14.99
N LYS A 446 -10.53 23.86 15.71
CA LYS A 446 -10.24 23.93 17.14
C LYS A 446 -9.03 24.82 17.47
N GLU A 447 -8.00 24.79 16.64
CA GLU A 447 -6.82 25.66 16.83
C GLU A 447 -7.17 27.13 16.55
N GLU A 448 -7.96 27.43 15.51
CA GLU A 448 -8.45 28.79 15.21
C GLU A 448 -9.27 29.36 16.38
N ILE A 449 -10.14 28.56 16.98
CA ILE A 449 -10.91 28.93 18.17
C ILE A 449 -10.01 29.21 19.38
N LYS A 450 -8.99 28.37 19.59
CA LYS A 450 -8.00 28.56 20.68
C LYS A 450 -7.19 29.85 20.51
N ILE A 451 -6.87 30.22 19.28
CA ILE A 451 -6.23 31.51 18.97
C ILE A 451 -7.17 32.65 19.34
N ALA A 452 -8.44 32.58 18.94
CA ALA A 452 -9.43 33.61 19.27
C ALA A 452 -9.64 33.76 20.79
N GLN A 453 -9.66 32.65 21.55
CA GLN A 453 -9.66 32.65 23.01
C GLN A 453 -8.47 33.40 23.61
N THR A 454 -7.28 33.13 23.07
CA THR A 454 -6.04 33.76 23.55
C THR A 454 -6.05 35.26 23.30
N ILE A 455 -6.55 35.69 22.14
CA ILE A 455 -6.73 37.10 21.81
C ILE A 455 -7.73 37.74 22.77
N GLN A 456 -8.93 37.16 22.95
CA GLN A 456 -9.96 37.71 23.84
C GLN A 456 -9.45 37.88 25.27
N LYS A 457 -8.75 36.89 25.84
CA LYS A 457 -8.12 37.01 27.16
C LYS A 457 -7.06 38.12 27.23
N SER A 458 -6.30 38.33 26.16
CA SER A 458 -5.31 39.42 26.09
C SER A 458 -5.95 40.82 25.98
N LEU A 459 -7.23 40.90 25.60
CA LEU A 459 -8.00 42.15 25.59
C LEU A 459 -8.49 42.54 26.99
N LEU A 460 -8.48 41.64 27.98
CA LEU A 460 -8.82 41.99 29.36
C LEU A 460 -7.57 42.46 30.12
N PRO A 461 -7.70 43.34 31.13
CA PRO A 461 -6.56 43.83 31.90
C PRO A 461 -5.90 42.72 32.73
N VAL A 462 -4.57 42.68 32.74
CA VAL A 462 -3.78 41.71 33.54
C VAL A 462 -3.76 42.09 35.02
N SER A 463 -3.88 43.38 35.32
CA SER A 463 -3.84 43.95 36.67
C SER A 463 -4.93 45.01 36.80
N LEU A 464 -5.63 44.99 37.94
CA LEU A 464 -6.63 45.98 38.32
C LEU A 464 -6.13 46.92 39.44
N ASP A 465 -4.83 46.88 39.75
CA ASP A 465 -4.25 47.72 40.79
C ASP A 465 -4.08 49.15 40.26
N VAL A 466 -4.94 50.06 40.73
CA VAL A 466 -4.98 51.46 40.29
C VAL A 466 -4.27 52.41 41.27
N ASN A 467 -4.59 52.33 42.56
CA ASN A 467 -3.91 53.04 43.64
C ASN A 467 -4.16 52.39 45.02
N GLU A 468 -3.57 52.94 46.08
CA GLU A 468 -3.69 52.41 47.45
C GLU A 468 -5.07 52.62 48.09
N HIS A 469 -5.91 53.48 47.49
CA HIS A 469 -7.23 53.85 48.03
C HIS A 469 -8.36 52.96 47.50
N ILE A 470 -8.08 52.12 46.50
CA ILE A 470 -9.06 51.24 45.86
C ILE A 470 -8.57 49.80 45.91
N ASP A 471 -9.45 48.87 46.27
CA ASP A 471 -9.26 47.44 46.02
C ASP A 471 -10.20 47.03 44.88
N MET A 472 -9.68 46.37 43.85
CA MET A 472 -10.49 45.91 42.73
C MET A 472 -10.16 44.47 42.38
N ARG A 473 -11.18 43.67 42.15
CA ARG A 473 -11.06 42.29 41.66
C ARG A 473 -12.12 42.03 40.61
N ALA A 474 -11.76 41.27 39.59
CA ALA A 474 -12.69 40.84 38.55
C ALA A 474 -12.61 39.34 38.33
N PHE A 475 -13.71 38.80 37.85
CA PHE A 475 -13.83 37.45 37.33
C PHE A 475 -14.57 37.52 36.00
N SER A 476 -14.14 36.73 35.04
CA SER A 476 -14.80 36.58 33.75
C SER A 476 -14.64 35.15 33.26
N GLN A 477 -15.75 34.53 32.88
CA GLN A 477 -15.81 33.19 32.32
C GLN A 477 -16.76 33.18 31.13
N SER A 478 -16.24 32.85 29.95
CA SER A 478 -17.06 32.75 28.74
C SER A 478 -17.91 31.48 28.73
N ALA A 479 -19.14 31.58 28.23
CA ALA A 479 -20.04 30.44 28.03
C ALA A 479 -19.66 29.58 26.83
N TYR A 480 -19.27 30.25 25.74
CA TYR A 480 -18.84 29.62 24.50
C TYR A 480 -17.33 29.54 24.45
N GLU A 481 -16.79 29.08 23.31
CA GLU A 481 -15.35 29.10 23.17
C GLU A 481 -14.81 30.53 23.20
N VAL A 482 -15.55 31.54 22.74
CA VAL A 482 -15.12 32.94 22.80
C VAL A 482 -16.30 33.84 23.20
N GLY A 483 -16.06 34.73 24.17
CA GLY A 483 -17.06 35.62 24.77
C GLY A 483 -17.06 37.06 24.25
N GLY A 484 -18.17 37.77 24.55
CA GLY A 484 -18.41 39.19 24.27
C GLY A 484 -18.23 40.11 25.49
N ASP A 485 -18.19 39.54 26.71
CA ASP A 485 -18.01 40.32 27.93
C ASP A 485 -16.66 41.06 27.98
N TYR A 486 -16.72 42.31 28.45
CA TYR A 486 -15.60 43.23 28.53
C TYR A 486 -15.56 43.92 29.89
N TYR A 487 -14.35 44.01 30.46
CA TYR A 487 -14.07 44.97 31.51
C TYR A 487 -12.68 45.54 31.33
N ASP A 488 -12.49 46.80 31.72
CA ASP A 488 -11.18 47.44 31.73
C ASP A 488 -11.12 48.58 32.74
N VAL A 489 -9.91 48.93 33.17
CA VAL A 489 -9.66 50.05 34.07
C VAL A 489 -8.60 50.96 33.47
N PHE A 490 -8.96 52.22 33.25
CA PHE A 490 -8.06 53.22 32.72
C PHE A 490 -7.70 54.26 33.77
N ARG A 491 -6.41 54.52 33.91
CA ARG A 491 -5.90 55.57 34.79
C ARG A 491 -5.82 56.89 34.03
N ILE A 492 -6.54 57.90 34.49
CA ILE A 492 -6.45 59.27 33.95
C ILE A 492 -5.24 59.97 34.59
N ASP A 493 -5.14 59.93 35.92
CA ASP A 493 -4.02 60.48 36.69
C ASP A 493 -3.79 59.73 38.01
N ALA A 494 -3.17 60.35 39.03
CA ALA A 494 -2.91 59.69 40.31
C ALA A 494 -4.17 59.42 41.17
N HIS A 495 -5.24 60.16 40.94
CA HIS A 495 -6.45 60.12 41.76
C HIS A 495 -7.72 59.80 40.97
N ARG A 496 -7.71 59.98 39.65
CA ARG A 496 -8.85 59.76 38.75
C ARG A 496 -8.66 58.52 37.87
N PHE A 497 -9.68 57.66 37.84
CA PHE A 497 -9.71 56.42 37.07
C PHE A 497 -11.09 56.18 36.46
N ILE A 498 -11.14 55.41 35.38
CA ILE A 498 -12.37 55.00 34.71
C ILE A 498 -12.43 53.47 34.75
N LEU A 499 -13.47 52.94 35.39
CA LEU A 499 -13.82 51.52 35.31
C LEU A 499 -14.93 51.35 34.28
N ILE A 500 -14.76 50.41 33.36
CA ILE A 500 -15.76 50.06 32.35
C ILE A 500 -16.07 48.58 32.47
N VAL A 501 -17.35 48.23 32.47
CA VAL A 501 -17.85 46.86 32.32
C VAL A 501 -18.93 46.85 31.28
N GLY A 502 -18.92 45.90 30.37
CA GLY A 502 -19.91 45.82 29.30
C GLY A 502 -19.99 44.45 28.66
N ASP A 503 -20.99 44.29 27.82
CA ASP A 503 -21.21 43.10 27.02
C ASP A 503 -21.49 43.49 25.56
N VAL A 504 -20.87 42.75 24.65
CA VAL A 504 -20.98 42.91 23.21
C VAL A 504 -22.06 41.97 22.70
N SER A 505 -23.07 42.51 22.02
CA SER A 505 -24.11 41.68 21.42
C SER A 505 -23.53 40.70 20.39
N GLY A 506 -23.88 39.42 20.52
CA GLY A 506 -23.40 38.35 19.64
C GLY A 506 -22.67 37.28 20.43
N LYS A 507 -22.18 36.23 19.75
CA LYS A 507 -21.49 35.09 20.38
C LYS A 507 -20.31 34.64 19.53
N GLY A 508 -19.32 33.99 20.14
CA GLY A 508 -18.17 33.42 19.43
C GLY A 508 -17.17 34.46 18.91
N THR A 509 -16.53 34.16 17.78
CA THR A 509 -15.40 34.95 17.24
C THR A 509 -15.79 36.38 16.83
N SER A 510 -17.04 36.59 16.39
CA SER A 510 -17.55 37.93 16.03
C SER A 510 -17.61 38.87 17.24
N ALA A 511 -18.05 38.35 18.41
CA ALA A 511 -18.15 39.13 19.64
C ALA A 511 -16.76 39.60 20.12
N ALA A 512 -15.75 38.72 20.11
CA ALA A 512 -14.37 39.11 20.45
C ALA A 512 -13.76 40.13 19.48
N PHE A 513 -14.09 40.07 18.19
CA PHE A 513 -13.63 41.08 17.23
C PHE A 513 -14.24 42.45 17.53
N ASN A 514 -15.54 42.51 17.82
CA ASN A 514 -16.22 43.72 18.25
C ASN A 514 -15.70 44.24 19.60
N MET A 515 -15.37 43.35 20.54
CA MET A 515 -14.69 43.68 21.80
C MET A 515 -13.32 44.34 21.55
N ALA A 516 -12.51 43.82 20.61
CA ALA A 516 -11.22 44.40 20.26
C ALA A 516 -11.35 45.82 19.68
N GLN A 517 -12.32 46.02 18.79
CA GLN A 517 -12.63 47.34 18.23
C GLN A 517 -13.07 48.33 19.32
N MET A 518 -13.97 47.89 20.21
CA MET A 518 -14.40 48.67 21.37
C MET A 518 -13.22 49.08 22.24
N LYS A 519 -12.36 48.14 22.62
CA LYS A 519 -11.18 48.42 23.45
C LYS A 519 -10.30 49.50 22.82
N GLY A 520 -10.03 49.40 21.52
CA GLY A 520 -9.25 50.41 20.78
C GLY A 520 -9.90 51.80 20.82
N ILE A 521 -11.22 51.88 20.59
CA ILE A 521 -11.98 53.13 20.65
C ILE A 521 -11.96 53.71 22.06
N PHE A 522 -12.25 52.91 23.08
CA PHE A 522 -12.29 53.36 24.47
C PHE A 522 -10.91 53.84 24.93
N HIS A 523 -9.86 53.05 24.68
CA HIS A 523 -8.49 53.45 25.02
C HIS A 523 -8.09 54.78 24.36
N GLY A 524 -8.49 55.01 23.10
CA GLY A 524 -8.26 56.29 22.42
C GLY A 524 -9.05 57.46 23.03
N LEU A 525 -10.32 57.25 23.37
CA LEU A 525 -11.20 58.28 23.93
C LEU A 525 -10.82 58.66 25.37
N VAL A 526 -10.34 57.72 26.18
CA VAL A 526 -9.93 58.00 27.57
C VAL A 526 -8.78 59.00 27.62
N GLN A 527 -7.87 58.98 26.65
CA GLN A 527 -6.73 59.92 26.60
C GLN A 527 -7.13 61.38 26.42
N LEU A 528 -8.39 61.65 26.05
CA LEU A 528 -8.91 62.99 25.84
C LEU A 528 -9.52 63.62 27.10
N ASP A 529 -9.54 62.89 28.23
CA ASP A 529 -10.06 63.32 29.55
C ASP A 529 -11.46 63.96 29.47
N TYR A 530 -12.35 63.33 28.69
CA TYR A 530 -13.75 63.73 28.60
C TYR A 530 -14.52 63.35 29.86
N ASP A 531 -15.57 64.14 30.16
CA ASP A 531 -16.58 63.73 31.14
C ASP A 531 -17.40 62.53 30.63
N ALA A 532 -18.02 61.79 31.55
CA ALA A 532 -18.71 60.54 31.22
C ALA A 532 -19.77 60.68 30.10
N THR A 533 -20.48 61.82 30.04
CA THR A 533 -21.48 62.08 28.99
C THR A 533 -20.82 62.19 27.63
N THR A 534 -19.79 63.02 27.51
CA THR A 534 -19.07 63.24 26.26
C THR A 534 -18.35 61.97 25.82
N PHE A 535 -17.76 61.23 26.77
CA PHE A 535 -17.12 59.94 26.49
C PHE A 535 -18.10 58.96 25.85
N LEU A 536 -19.26 58.72 26.48
CA LEU A 536 -20.28 57.81 25.95
C LEU A 536 -20.88 58.28 24.62
N GLN A 537 -21.08 59.59 24.43
CA GLN A 537 -21.54 60.13 23.15
C GLN A 537 -20.53 59.86 22.02
N ARG A 538 -19.25 60.12 22.26
CA ARG A 538 -18.19 59.88 21.27
C ARG A 538 -17.97 58.40 21.02
N ALA A 539 -18.04 57.58 22.07
CA ALA A 539 -17.99 56.12 21.96
C ALA A 539 -19.13 55.58 21.09
N ASN A 540 -20.37 56.02 21.34
CA ASN A 540 -21.52 55.63 20.52
C ASN A 540 -21.33 56.01 19.05
N GLN A 541 -20.86 57.24 18.79
CA GLN A 541 -20.62 57.73 17.44
C GLN A 541 -19.55 56.88 16.72
N ALA A 542 -18.42 56.62 17.36
CA ALA A 542 -17.34 55.82 16.79
C ALA A 542 -17.79 54.36 16.53
N LEU A 543 -18.43 53.73 17.52
CA LEU A 543 -18.93 52.36 17.40
C LEU A 543 -20.01 52.24 16.32
N ALA A 544 -20.89 53.22 16.19
CA ALA A 544 -21.91 53.26 15.13
C ALA A 544 -21.33 53.26 13.70
N PHE A 545 -20.08 53.72 13.51
CA PHE A 545 -19.39 53.64 12.22
C PHE A 545 -18.68 52.29 12.02
N CYS A 546 -18.14 51.70 13.09
CA CYS A 546 -17.37 50.46 13.02
C CYS A 546 -18.25 49.20 13.01
N PHE A 547 -19.41 49.25 13.67
CA PHE A 547 -20.23 48.06 13.90
C PHE A 547 -21.26 47.85 12.78
N ASP A 548 -21.58 46.58 12.53
CA ASP A 548 -22.74 46.19 11.74
C ASP A 548 -24.05 46.66 12.40
N LYS A 549 -25.11 46.82 11.60
CA LYS A 549 -26.40 47.36 12.09
C LYS A 549 -27.07 46.50 13.16
N SER A 550 -26.72 45.21 13.24
CA SER A 550 -27.23 44.27 14.23
C SER A 550 -26.36 44.17 15.48
N SER A 551 -25.19 44.84 15.51
CA SER A 551 -24.25 44.77 16.63
C SER A 551 -24.32 46.04 17.48
N PHE A 552 -24.31 45.86 18.80
CA PHE A 552 -24.25 46.93 19.79
C PHE A 552 -23.49 46.46 21.03
N ILE A 553 -23.18 47.39 21.93
CA ILE A 553 -22.55 47.10 23.22
C ILE A 553 -23.40 47.69 24.31
N THR A 554 -23.65 46.91 25.36
CA THR A 554 -24.10 47.46 26.62
C THR A 554 -22.88 47.76 27.49
N ALA A 555 -22.79 48.94 28.10
CA ALA A 555 -21.70 49.24 29.04
C ALA A 555 -22.16 50.03 30.26
N THR A 556 -21.41 49.94 31.35
CA THR A 556 -21.44 50.84 32.49
C THR A 556 -20.05 51.44 32.65
N VAL A 557 -20.00 52.76 32.77
CA VAL A 557 -18.77 53.53 32.94
C VAL A 557 -18.82 54.21 34.31
N VAL A 558 -17.77 54.01 35.11
CA VAL A 558 -17.64 54.58 36.46
C VAL A 558 -16.35 55.40 36.52
N TYR A 559 -16.49 56.70 36.64
CA TYR A 559 -15.39 57.60 36.96
C TYR A 559 -15.22 57.63 38.48
N VAL A 560 -14.01 57.39 38.93
CA VAL A 560 -13.66 57.36 40.36
C VAL A 560 -12.64 58.47 40.62
N ASP A 561 -13.00 59.42 41.47
CA ASP A 561 -12.09 60.46 41.97
C ASP A 561 -11.80 60.20 43.45
N THR A 562 -10.56 59.81 43.75
CA THR A 562 -10.12 59.48 45.11
C THR A 562 -9.76 60.69 45.97
N GLU A 563 -9.56 61.86 45.36
CA GLU A 563 -9.29 63.10 46.09
C GLU A 563 -10.61 63.73 46.56
N LYS A 564 -11.61 63.78 45.66
CA LYS A 564 -12.95 64.30 45.97
C LYS A 564 -13.86 63.31 46.67
N LYS A 565 -13.46 62.04 46.73
CA LYS A 565 -14.29 60.92 47.21
C LYS A 565 -15.62 60.83 46.47
N GLU A 566 -15.54 60.90 45.14
CA GLU A 566 -16.70 60.97 44.26
C GLU A 566 -16.68 59.82 43.25
N LEU A 567 -17.84 59.21 43.03
CA LEU A 567 -18.11 58.26 41.96
C LEU A 567 -19.12 58.88 41.01
N GLN A 568 -18.81 58.91 39.71
CA GLN A 568 -19.74 59.27 38.66
C GLN A 568 -20.05 58.03 37.83
N ILE A 569 -21.29 57.56 37.90
CA ILE A 569 -21.74 56.32 37.25
C ILE A 569 -22.69 56.68 36.11
N SER A 570 -22.39 56.14 34.93
CA SER A 570 -23.16 56.35 33.70
C SER A 570 -23.40 55.02 32.99
N ARG A 571 -24.65 54.73 32.63
CA ARG A 571 -25.04 53.48 31.96
C ARG A 571 -25.33 53.72 30.48
N ALA A 572 -24.85 52.80 29.65
CA ALA A 572 -25.18 52.62 28.25
C ALA A 572 -25.95 51.31 28.07
N GLY A 573 -27.10 51.17 28.74
CA GLY A 573 -28.01 50.04 28.62
C GLY A 573 -27.61 48.76 29.37
N HIS A 574 -26.45 48.72 30.02
CA HIS A 574 -25.94 47.55 30.75
C HIS A 574 -26.63 47.31 32.09
N CYS A 575 -26.40 46.16 32.73
CA CYS A 575 -26.97 45.79 34.03
C CYS A 575 -26.82 46.88 35.11
N PRO A 576 -27.80 47.04 36.02
CA PRO A 576 -27.70 47.98 37.15
C PRO A 576 -26.48 47.68 38.04
N THR A 577 -25.76 48.72 38.46
CA THR A 577 -24.64 48.59 39.40
C THR A 577 -25.16 48.41 40.81
N LEU A 578 -24.69 47.39 41.53
CA LEU A 578 -25.00 47.24 42.96
C LEU A 578 -24.01 48.07 43.78
N TYR A 579 -24.54 48.93 44.66
CA TYR A 579 -23.76 49.79 45.54
C TYR A 579 -24.11 49.54 46.99
N TYR A 580 -23.08 49.31 47.80
CA TYR A 580 -23.16 49.18 49.25
C TYR A 580 -22.60 50.44 49.92
N ASN A 581 -23.44 51.08 50.73
CA ASN A 581 -23.05 52.15 51.62
C ASN A 581 -22.69 51.56 52.99
N ALA A 582 -21.42 51.69 53.39
CA ALA A 582 -20.91 51.11 54.62
C ALA A 582 -21.38 51.82 55.90
N GLU A 583 -21.71 53.11 55.80
CA GLU A 583 -22.21 53.92 56.91
C GLU A 583 -23.66 53.56 57.25
N GLU A 584 -24.52 53.51 56.23
CA GLU A 584 -25.94 53.16 56.36
C GLU A 584 -26.18 51.64 56.48
N ARG A 585 -25.16 50.83 56.16
CA ARG A 585 -25.24 49.36 56.02
C ARG A 585 -26.38 48.93 55.10
N ALA A 586 -26.53 49.66 53.99
CA ALA A 586 -27.59 49.44 53.03
C ALA A 586 -27.01 49.16 51.64
N MET A 587 -27.64 48.24 50.92
CA MET A 587 -27.37 47.99 49.50
C MET A 587 -28.51 48.49 48.62
N GLN A 588 -28.15 49.06 47.47
CA GLN A 588 -29.10 49.49 46.46
C GLN A 588 -28.56 49.24 45.06
N TYR A 589 -29.47 48.89 44.14
CA TYR A 589 -29.15 48.89 42.72
C TYR A 589 -29.27 50.31 42.16
N ILE A 590 -28.16 50.81 41.65
CA ILE A 590 -28.10 52.06 40.91
C ILE A 590 -28.66 51.82 39.53
N GLN A 591 -29.96 52.07 39.42
CA GLN A 591 -30.65 52.20 38.16
C GLN A 591 -30.53 53.63 37.62
N GLY A 592 -30.74 53.78 36.32
CA GLY A 592 -30.64 55.03 35.57
C GLY A 592 -30.99 54.79 34.10
N LYS A 593 -31.15 55.86 33.33
CA LYS A 593 -31.30 55.78 31.87
C LYS A 593 -30.01 55.28 31.22
N GLY A 594 -30.17 54.67 30.05
CA GLY A 594 -29.07 54.20 29.23
C GLY A 594 -29.61 53.48 28.01
N LEU A 595 -28.89 53.58 26.89
CA LEU A 595 -29.15 52.80 25.69
C LEU A 595 -27.82 52.22 25.21
N GLY A 596 -27.82 51.00 24.65
CA GLY A 596 -26.59 50.38 24.13
C GLY A 596 -25.87 51.27 23.12
N LEU A 597 -24.54 51.25 23.16
CA LEU A 597 -23.66 51.94 22.22
C LEU A 597 -23.75 51.26 20.84
N GLY A 598 -23.80 52.07 19.78
CA GLY A 598 -23.92 51.60 18.40
C GLY A 598 -25.37 51.42 17.91
N ILE A 599 -26.36 51.46 18.82
CA ILE A 599 -27.78 51.34 18.48
C ILE A 599 -28.29 52.57 17.73
N LEU A 600 -28.07 53.77 18.28
CA LEU A 600 -28.47 55.02 17.64
C LEU A 600 -27.31 55.59 16.84
N ARG A 601 -27.56 55.85 15.56
CA ARG A 601 -26.56 56.39 14.62
C ARG A 601 -26.76 57.88 14.29
N HIS A 602 -27.44 58.62 15.18
CA HIS A 602 -27.67 60.06 15.07
C HIS A 602 -27.36 60.77 16.41
N ASP A 603 -27.28 62.10 16.38
CA ASP A 603 -26.70 62.92 17.47
C ASP A 603 -27.54 62.97 18.78
N ASP A 604 -28.71 62.34 18.83
CA ASP A 604 -29.60 62.40 20.01
C ASP A 604 -29.24 61.42 21.13
N TYR A 605 -28.16 60.65 21.00
CA TYR A 605 -27.77 59.64 21.99
C TYR A 605 -27.58 60.23 23.41
N THR A 606 -27.16 61.49 23.51
CA THR A 606 -27.00 62.20 24.80
C THR A 606 -28.27 62.28 25.63
N LYS A 607 -29.47 62.24 25.01
CA LYS A 607 -30.76 62.25 25.72
C LYS A 607 -31.01 60.97 26.52
N HIS A 608 -30.26 59.91 26.22
CA HIS A 608 -30.36 58.60 26.86
C HIS A 608 -29.28 58.37 27.92
N ILE A 609 -28.36 59.32 28.11
CA ILE A 609 -27.31 59.22 29.13
C ILE A 609 -27.80 59.91 30.41
N GLU A 610 -27.65 59.22 31.54
CA GLU A 610 -27.86 59.79 32.86
C GLU A 610 -26.60 59.55 33.69
N ASN A 611 -26.09 60.63 34.30
CA ASN A 611 -24.93 60.58 35.18
C ASN A 611 -25.41 60.67 36.62
N ARG A 612 -25.05 59.70 37.44
CA ARG A 612 -25.31 59.72 38.87
C ARG A 612 -24.02 59.93 39.63
N ILE A 613 -23.98 60.99 40.44
CA ILE A 613 -22.86 61.33 41.30
C ILE A 613 -23.14 60.80 42.71
N ILE A 614 -22.20 60.06 43.28
CA ILE A 614 -22.26 59.51 44.62
C ILE A 614 -20.98 59.89 45.36
N HIS A 615 -21.14 60.53 46.52
CA HIS A 615 -20.02 60.73 47.44
C HIS A 615 -19.90 59.48 48.29
N TYR A 616 -18.71 58.90 48.34
CA TYR A 616 -18.51 57.61 48.97
C TYR A 616 -17.76 57.71 50.29
N ASN A 617 -17.97 56.69 51.12
CA ASN A 617 -17.29 56.52 52.38
C ASN A 617 -16.31 55.35 52.34
N LYS A 618 -15.40 55.34 53.32
CA LYS A 618 -14.50 54.22 53.54
C LYS A 618 -15.30 52.95 53.84
N GLY A 619 -15.03 51.90 53.09
CA GLY A 619 -15.67 50.59 53.20
C GLY A 619 -16.80 50.36 52.19
N ASP A 620 -17.19 51.38 51.43
CA ASP A 620 -18.20 51.25 50.37
C ASP A 620 -17.72 50.28 49.28
N VAL A 621 -18.68 49.56 48.70
CA VAL A 621 -18.42 48.53 47.69
C VAL A 621 -19.34 48.73 46.48
N LEU A 622 -18.76 48.61 45.29
CA LEU A 622 -19.48 48.55 44.03
C LEU A 622 -19.31 47.15 43.44
N ALA A 623 -20.41 46.58 42.96
CA ALA A 623 -20.40 45.36 42.16
C ALA A 623 -21.04 45.64 40.79
N LEU A 624 -20.23 45.49 39.75
CA LEU A 624 -20.64 45.52 38.35
C LEU A 624 -20.62 44.09 37.84
N PHE A 625 -21.62 43.72 37.05
CA PHE A 625 -21.76 42.36 36.53
C PHE A 625 -22.51 42.37 35.22
N THR A 626 -22.31 41.34 34.42
CA THR A 626 -23.00 41.12 33.14
C THR A 626 -24.29 40.32 33.35
N ASP A 627 -25.19 40.37 32.38
CA ASP A 627 -26.50 39.72 32.46
C ASP A 627 -26.40 38.20 32.61
N GLY A 628 -25.37 37.57 32.04
CA GLY A 628 -25.13 36.14 32.23
C GLY A 628 -25.10 35.70 33.70
N VAL A 629 -24.67 36.55 34.64
CA VAL A 629 -24.69 36.23 36.08
C VAL A 629 -26.11 36.16 36.65
N ILE A 630 -26.97 37.11 36.29
CA ILE A 630 -28.34 37.20 36.82
C ILE A 630 -29.30 36.29 36.07
N GLU A 631 -29.09 36.09 34.76
CA GLU A 631 -29.90 35.25 33.88
C GLU A 631 -29.46 33.79 33.90
N ALA A 632 -28.37 33.45 34.61
CA ALA A 632 -27.93 32.08 34.82
C ALA A 632 -29.07 31.21 35.34
N GLN A 633 -29.34 30.08 34.66
CA GLN A 633 -30.49 29.23 34.94
C GLN A 633 -30.11 27.94 35.68
N ASN A 634 -31.01 27.48 36.56
CA ASN A 634 -30.96 26.13 37.13
C ASN A 634 -31.71 25.10 36.26
N GLU A 635 -31.73 23.82 36.65
CA GLU A 635 -32.44 22.75 35.92
C GLU A 635 -33.95 23.02 35.71
N ARG A 636 -34.55 23.87 36.55
CA ARG A 636 -35.96 24.27 36.48
C ARG A 636 -36.19 25.51 35.62
N ARG A 637 -35.13 26.05 34.99
CA ARG A 637 -35.14 27.31 34.23
C ARG A 637 -35.48 28.54 35.08
N GLU A 638 -35.21 28.49 36.39
CA GLU A 638 -35.28 29.67 37.25
C GLU A 638 -33.95 30.42 37.16
N GLU A 639 -34.02 31.75 37.00
CA GLU A 639 -32.86 32.65 36.93
C GLU A 639 -32.25 32.87 38.32
N TYR A 640 -30.94 33.09 38.38
CA TYR A 640 -30.20 33.35 39.61
C TYR A 640 -30.71 34.63 40.31
N GLY A 641 -30.97 35.67 39.52
CA GLY A 641 -31.67 36.87 39.91
C GLY A 641 -30.87 37.86 40.78
N TYR A 642 -31.39 39.09 40.83
CA TYR A 642 -30.76 40.20 41.56
C TYR A 642 -30.75 39.99 43.09
N GLU A 643 -31.86 39.51 43.67
CA GLU A 643 -31.98 39.37 45.13
C GLU A 643 -30.93 38.43 45.71
N ARG A 644 -30.65 37.32 45.03
CA ARG A 644 -29.65 36.34 45.45
C ARG A 644 -28.24 36.89 45.39
N LEU A 645 -27.90 37.59 44.30
CA LEU A 645 -26.60 38.25 44.15
C LEU A 645 -26.38 39.28 45.26
N GLN A 646 -27.38 40.10 45.54
CA GLN A 646 -27.33 41.08 46.62
C GLN A 646 -27.10 40.41 47.98
N GLN A 647 -27.90 39.40 48.33
CA GLN A 647 -27.76 38.67 49.60
C GLN A 647 -26.39 38.01 49.76
N LEU A 648 -25.86 37.41 48.68
CA LEU A 648 -24.55 36.77 48.70
C LEU A 648 -23.45 37.78 49.00
N ILE A 649 -23.46 38.93 48.33
CA ILE A 649 -22.45 39.97 48.57
C ILE A 649 -22.58 40.47 50.02
N GLU A 650 -23.81 40.74 50.49
CA GLU A 650 -24.10 41.26 51.84
C GLU A 650 -23.44 40.42 52.93
N GLN A 651 -23.66 39.10 52.84
CA GLN A 651 -23.16 38.14 53.82
C GLN A 651 -21.63 38.04 53.83
N ASN A 652 -20.97 38.43 52.74
CA ASN A 652 -19.53 38.25 52.54
C ASN A 652 -18.72 39.55 52.54
N LEU A 653 -19.33 40.73 52.71
CA LEU A 653 -18.66 42.06 52.71
C LEU A 653 -17.47 42.20 53.69
N HIS A 654 -17.45 41.38 54.74
CA HIS A 654 -16.38 41.35 55.74
C HIS A 654 -15.11 40.61 55.25
N LYS A 655 -15.19 39.82 54.18
CA LYS A 655 -14.08 39.07 53.60
C LYS A 655 -13.28 39.93 52.59
N PRO A 656 -12.03 39.55 52.26
CA PRO A 656 -11.31 40.10 51.11
C PRO A 656 -12.07 39.87 49.79
N LEU A 657 -11.99 40.82 48.84
CA LEU A 657 -12.72 40.76 47.57
C LEU A 657 -12.52 39.45 46.80
N VAL A 658 -11.32 38.88 46.85
CA VAL A 658 -11.00 37.59 46.21
C VAL A 658 -11.90 36.47 46.73
N LEU A 659 -12.09 36.38 48.05
CA LEU A 659 -12.96 35.37 48.65
C LEU A 659 -14.45 35.63 48.37
N ILE A 660 -14.85 36.90 48.16
CA ILE A 660 -16.23 37.23 47.77
C ILE A 660 -16.51 36.72 46.35
N ILE A 661 -15.57 36.94 45.42
CA ILE A 661 -15.68 36.42 44.05
C ILE A 661 -15.68 34.88 44.04
N GLU A 662 -14.79 34.23 44.79
CA GLU A 662 -14.74 32.77 44.89
C GLU A 662 -16.06 32.20 45.44
N GLU A 663 -16.63 32.80 46.49
CA GLU A 663 -17.93 32.38 47.03
C GLU A 663 -19.05 32.59 46.02
N MET A 664 -19.02 33.70 45.27
CA MET A 664 -20.00 33.98 44.21
C MET A 664 -19.92 32.93 43.10
N MET A 665 -18.72 32.58 42.65
CA MET A 665 -18.53 31.53 41.64
C MET A 665 -19.02 30.17 42.14
N HIS A 666 -18.72 29.82 43.39
CA HIS A 666 -19.18 28.56 43.97
C HIS A 666 -20.71 28.53 44.13
N ASP A 667 -21.35 29.62 44.54
CA ASP A 667 -22.81 29.67 44.64
C ASP A 667 -23.48 29.60 43.26
N LEU A 668 -22.92 30.30 42.27
CA LEU A 668 -23.39 30.26 40.89
C LEU A 668 -23.27 28.84 40.30
N GLN A 669 -22.13 28.17 40.48
CA GLN A 669 -21.96 26.77 40.07
C GLN A 669 -22.91 25.82 40.79
N ARG A 670 -23.12 25.99 42.10
CA ARG A 670 -24.09 25.18 42.86
C ARG A 670 -25.52 25.41 42.38
N PHE A 671 -25.86 26.63 41.99
CA PHE A 671 -27.17 26.99 41.47
C PHE A 671 -27.42 26.38 40.08
N CYS A 672 -26.46 26.52 39.16
CA CYS A 672 -26.58 26.02 37.78
C CYS A 672 -26.40 24.49 37.63
N GLN A 673 -25.74 23.84 38.59
CA GLN A 673 -25.43 22.40 38.57
C GLN A 673 -24.71 21.95 37.28
N HIS A 674 -25.16 20.88 36.63
CA HIS A 674 -24.57 20.34 35.38
C HIS A 674 -25.05 21.06 34.10
N THR A 675 -25.77 22.17 34.23
CA THR A 675 -26.27 22.93 33.08
C THR A 675 -25.12 23.68 32.42
N SER A 676 -25.01 23.61 31.10
CA SER A 676 -24.04 24.39 30.33
C SER A 676 -24.30 25.89 30.51
N LEU A 677 -23.23 26.68 30.63
CA LEU A 677 -23.29 28.15 30.66
C LEU A 677 -24.05 28.65 29.42
N SER A 678 -25.11 29.43 29.63
CA SER A 678 -25.93 29.99 28.56
C SER A 678 -25.36 31.31 28.01
N ASP A 679 -24.66 32.06 28.86
CA ASP A 679 -23.98 33.31 28.51
C ASP A 679 -22.73 33.58 29.36
N ASP A 680 -21.94 34.57 28.96
CA ASP A 680 -20.71 34.95 29.64
C ASP A 680 -20.98 35.50 31.04
N HIS A 681 -20.15 35.10 32.00
CA HIS A 681 -20.27 35.51 33.39
C HIS A 681 -19.11 36.43 33.75
N THR A 682 -19.37 37.73 33.88
CA THR A 682 -18.37 38.70 34.31
C THR A 682 -18.84 39.48 35.52
N VAL A 683 -17.95 39.64 36.50
CA VAL A 683 -18.18 40.39 37.73
C VAL A 683 -16.93 41.20 38.07
N VAL A 684 -17.10 42.48 38.38
CA VAL A 684 -16.06 43.36 38.90
C VAL A 684 -16.52 43.92 40.24
N LEU A 685 -15.75 43.66 41.28
CA LEU A 685 -15.91 44.23 42.62
C LEU A 685 -14.88 45.32 42.84
N LEU A 686 -15.35 46.48 43.33
CA LEU A 686 -14.52 47.61 43.73
C LEU A 686 -14.84 47.96 45.19
N LYS A 687 -13.82 48.10 46.04
CA LYS A 687 -13.95 48.49 47.44
C LYS A 687 -13.12 49.74 47.72
N LEU A 688 -13.74 50.72 48.35
CA LEU A 688 -13.14 52.02 48.64
C LEU A 688 -12.50 51.98 50.03
N LYS A 689 -11.18 52.19 50.12
CA LYS A 689 -10.40 51.97 51.35
C LYS A 689 -10.17 53.22 52.20
N ASN A 690 -10.37 54.43 51.65
CA ASN A 690 -10.08 55.69 52.35
C ASN A 690 -11.13 56.78 52.18
#